data_AF-A0A5B7D639-F1
#
_entry.id   AF-A0A5B7D639-F1
#
_cell.length_a   1.000
_cell.length_b   1.000
_cell.length_c   1.000
_cell.angle_alpha   90.00
_cell.angle_beta   90.00
_cell.angle_gamma   90.00
#
_symmetry.space_group_name_H-M   'P 1'
#
loop_
_entity.id
_entity.type
_entity.pdbx_description
1 polymer ?
#
loop_
_entity_poly.entity_id
_entity_poly.type
_entity_poly.pdbx_seq_one_letter_code
_entity_poly.pdbx_strand_id
1 'polypeptide(L)'
;MPADKLTTLEGSLFSDIVKSSPHTHRLFLHIRNRILQMWLESPLQELTYEGIMSGLEAPFNSEGVLCARIHAYLERHGYINFGIFKRVKSLPQKKYGNVIVIGAGIAGLAAAQQLNSFGFEVIVLEARDRVGGRIATFRKGPYIADLGAMVVTGLGGNPVNVLSKQINMELVRIKQKCPLYESNGNTVRKDKDEMVEREFNRLLEATSFLSHQLDFNYIDNRPISLGEGLEWVINLQEKHVKEKQVTHWKTVVKLQEKLKTVLNKLLTMHEKIAVLHKEHGQLTEKRNSRNITNEFVYRVKLRELQNACKEWDQLVEQQREIEDKLQELEASSPSDVYLSSRDRQILDWHFANLEFANATPLSNLSLKHWDQDDDFEFSGSHLTVRNGYSCVPVGLSEGLDIRLNTAVRKITYTNNGAEVTVSNARNHSSPATIKADAVLCTLPLGVLKQSIGTNPSAPNTVSFNPPLPQWKADAITRLGFGNLNKVVLCFDRVFWDPNSNLFGHVGSTTVSRGELFLFWNLYRAPVLLALVAGEAAAIMENVSDDVIVGRCIAVLKGIFGNSAVPQPKETVVTRWRADPWSRGSYSFVSTGASGNDYDILAAPIAPLQPGQSGQTPPSASDATPPPRPRLFFGGEHTIRNYPATVHGAFLSGLREAGRIADQFLGCPYAAPPPPPTNGSASVET
;
A
#
# COMPACT_ATOMS: atom_id res chain seq x y z
N MET A 1 -18.90 7.66 1.33
CA MET A 1 -19.31 8.50 2.48
C MET A 1 -20.18 7.66 3.40
N PRO A 2 -20.11 7.82 4.73
CA PRO A 2 -21.02 7.11 5.63
C PRO A 2 -22.46 7.57 5.40
N ALA A 3 -23.38 6.62 5.19
CA ALA A 3 -24.76 6.92 4.80
C ALA A 3 -25.61 7.51 5.93
N ASP A 4 -25.24 7.23 7.18
CA ASP A 4 -26.03 7.43 8.40
C ASP A 4 -25.46 8.50 9.35
N LYS A 5 -24.32 9.10 9.01
CA LYS A 5 -23.71 10.19 9.79
C LYS A 5 -23.06 11.26 8.92
N LEU A 6 -22.94 12.45 9.50
CA LEU A 6 -22.17 13.55 8.92
C LEU A 6 -20.68 13.22 9.02
N THR A 7 -19.94 13.54 7.96
CA THR A 7 -18.49 13.56 7.95
C THR A 7 -17.95 14.77 8.73
N THR A 8 -16.68 14.72 9.12
CA THR A 8 -16.01 15.87 9.76
C THR A 8 -16.06 17.13 8.89
N LEU A 9 -15.91 16.97 7.57
CA LEU A 9 -16.01 18.09 6.62
C LEU A 9 -17.42 18.67 6.60
N GLU A 10 -18.46 17.84 6.43
CA GLU A 10 -19.85 18.30 6.51
C GLU A 10 -20.16 18.98 7.84
N GLY A 11 -19.67 18.41 8.96
CA GLY A 11 -19.86 18.99 10.29
C GLY A 11 -19.26 20.40 10.42
N SER A 12 -18.11 20.64 9.79
CA SER A 12 -17.47 21.96 9.76
C SER A 12 -18.20 22.98 8.88
N LEU A 13 -18.71 22.56 7.71
CA LEU A 13 -19.35 23.44 6.73
C LEU A 13 -20.84 23.70 7.01
N PHE A 14 -21.51 22.77 7.69
CA PHE A 14 -22.92 22.83 8.05
C PHE A 14 -23.11 22.86 9.58
N SER A 15 -22.38 23.75 10.24
CA SER A 15 -22.39 23.87 11.71
C SER A 15 -23.78 24.20 12.29
N ASP A 16 -24.63 24.87 11.50
CA ASP A 16 -26.05 25.10 11.81
C ASP A 16 -26.84 23.78 11.87
N ILE A 17 -26.56 22.85 10.96
CA ILE A 17 -27.16 21.52 10.95
C ILE A 17 -26.65 20.71 12.13
N VAL A 18 -25.35 20.75 12.45
CA VAL A 18 -24.81 20.03 13.62
C VAL A 18 -25.51 20.45 14.92
N LYS A 19 -25.80 21.74 15.09
CA LYS A 19 -26.51 22.29 16.26
C LYS A 19 -28.03 22.06 16.25
N SER A 20 -28.57 21.55 15.15
CA SER A 20 -30.01 21.33 14.96
C SER A 20 -30.49 19.97 15.49
N SER A 21 -31.78 19.68 15.32
CA SER A 21 -32.40 18.46 15.83
C SER A 21 -31.93 17.19 15.10
N PRO A 22 -32.00 15.99 15.74
CA PRO A 22 -31.73 14.72 15.07
C PRO A 22 -32.64 14.43 13.87
N HIS A 23 -33.82 15.07 13.80
CA HIS A 23 -34.69 14.98 12.63
C HIS A 23 -34.06 15.71 11.43
N THR A 24 -33.54 16.92 11.64
CA THR A 24 -32.84 17.71 10.63
C THR A 24 -31.56 17.01 10.15
N HIS A 25 -30.84 16.31 11.04
CA HIS A 25 -29.69 15.48 10.64
C HIS A 25 -30.11 14.38 9.65
N ARG A 26 -31.18 13.64 9.97
CA ARG A 26 -31.71 12.58 9.08
C ARG A 26 -32.18 13.14 7.75
N LEU A 27 -32.81 14.31 7.76
CA LEU A 27 -33.23 15.03 6.56
C LEU A 27 -32.04 15.39 5.66
N PHE A 28 -30.99 16.00 6.22
CA PHE A 28 -29.75 16.31 5.49
C PHE A 28 -29.14 15.05 4.86
N LEU A 29 -28.99 13.99 5.64
CA LEU A 29 -28.36 12.74 5.20
C LEU A 29 -29.16 12.10 4.07
N HIS A 30 -30.50 12.10 4.17
CA HIS A 30 -31.36 11.58 3.10
C HIS A 30 -31.19 12.38 1.81
N ILE A 31 -31.31 13.71 1.86
CA ILE A 31 -31.18 14.59 0.68
C ILE A 31 -29.81 14.39 0.03
N ARG A 32 -28.73 14.43 0.82
CA ARG A 32 -27.36 14.19 0.34
C ARG A 32 -27.22 12.84 -0.35
N ASN A 33 -27.66 11.75 0.30
CA ASN A 33 -27.53 10.40 -0.25
C ASN A 33 -28.33 10.25 -1.54
N ARG A 34 -29.52 10.87 -1.61
CA ARG A 34 -30.38 10.82 -2.79
C ARG A 34 -29.77 11.60 -3.96
N ILE A 35 -29.21 12.79 -3.73
CA ILE A 35 -28.51 13.56 -4.77
C ILE A 35 -27.29 12.78 -5.30
N LEU A 36 -26.49 12.18 -4.41
CA LEU A 36 -25.38 11.32 -4.80
C LEU A 36 -25.85 10.14 -5.67
N GLN A 37 -26.92 9.47 -5.26
CA GLN A 37 -27.50 8.35 -6.01
C GLN A 37 -27.91 8.79 -7.42
N MET A 38 -28.63 9.91 -7.54
CA MET A 38 -29.09 10.44 -8.84
C MET A 38 -27.92 10.69 -9.80
N TRP A 39 -26.81 11.24 -9.31
CA TRP A 39 -25.60 11.44 -10.11
C TRP A 39 -24.96 10.11 -10.52
N LEU A 40 -24.82 9.16 -9.59
CA LEU A 40 -24.15 7.87 -9.85
C LEU A 40 -24.93 6.95 -10.80
N GLU A 41 -26.26 7.10 -10.85
CA GLU A 41 -27.14 6.41 -11.79
C GLU A 41 -27.01 6.94 -13.22
N SER A 42 -26.82 8.26 -13.40
CA SER A 42 -26.69 8.89 -14.72
C SER A 42 -25.55 9.93 -14.78
N PRO A 43 -24.27 9.51 -14.71
CA PRO A 43 -23.13 10.42 -14.63
C PRO A 43 -22.73 11.04 -15.99
N LEU A 44 -23.53 10.83 -17.04
CA LEU A 44 -23.26 11.32 -18.40
C LEU A 44 -23.82 12.73 -18.65
N GLN A 45 -24.66 13.24 -17.74
CA GLN A 45 -25.29 14.54 -17.86
C GLN A 45 -25.20 15.29 -16.53
N GLU A 46 -25.00 16.60 -16.60
CA GLU A 46 -24.97 17.49 -15.43
C GLU A 46 -26.26 17.34 -14.61
N LEU A 47 -26.09 17.09 -13.30
CA LEU A 47 -27.17 17.08 -12.33
C LEU A 47 -27.39 18.51 -11.81
N THR A 48 -28.39 19.21 -12.34
CA THR A 48 -28.73 20.58 -11.94
C THR A 48 -29.64 20.62 -10.71
N TYR A 49 -29.72 21.78 -10.04
CA TYR A 49 -30.69 22.01 -8.97
C TYR A 49 -32.14 21.78 -9.41
N GLU A 50 -32.51 22.15 -10.64
CA GLU A 50 -33.85 21.87 -11.16
C GLU A 50 -34.07 20.36 -11.31
N GLY A 51 -33.02 19.64 -11.74
CA GLY A 51 -33.00 18.18 -11.82
C GLY A 51 -33.20 17.52 -10.45
N ILE A 52 -32.48 17.95 -9.40
CA ILE A 52 -32.66 17.37 -8.06
C ILE A 52 -34.07 17.60 -7.53
N MET A 53 -34.63 18.80 -7.71
CA MET A 53 -35.96 19.14 -7.19
C MET A 53 -37.06 18.32 -7.86
N SER A 54 -36.88 17.96 -9.13
CA SER A 54 -37.79 17.07 -9.84
C SER A 54 -37.68 15.60 -9.43
N GLY A 55 -36.52 15.16 -8.92
CA GLY A 55 -36.25 13.77 -8.53
C GLY A 55 -36.38 13.47 -7.03
N LEU A 56 -36.53 14.51 -6.20
CA LEU A 56 -36.79 14.39 -4.76
C LEU A 56 -38.30 14.33 -4.50
N GLU A 57 -38.70 13.40 -3.64
CA GLU A 57 -40.09 13.23 -3.20
C GLU A 57 -40.39 14.06 -1.95
N ALA A 58 -41.67 14.33 -1.69
CA ALA A 58 -42.09 14.97 -0.45
C ALA A 58 -41.87 14.02 0.75
N PRO A 59 -41.45 14.52 1.94
CA PRO A 59 -41.25 15.93 2.30
C PRO A 59 -39.84 16.48 1.97
N PHE A 60 -38.95 15.67 1.39
CA PHE A 60 -37.54 16.02 1.18
C PHE A 60 -37.33 17.17 0.18
N ASN A 61 -38.22 17.31 -0.79
CA ASN A 61 -38.21 18.41 -1.75
C ASN A 61 -38.84 19.72 -1.22
N SER A 62 -39.37 19.73 0.02
CA SER A 62 -40.03 20.92 0.58
C SER A 62 -39.04 21.96 1.12
N GLU A 63 -37.82 21.53 1.49
CA GLU A 63 -36.75 22.39 2.03
C GLU A 63 -35.79 22.86 0.92
N GLY A 64 -36.28 23.73 0.02
CA GLY A 64 -35.52 24.17 -1.16
C GLY A 64 -34.15 24.79 -0.86
N VAL A 65 -34.05 25.59 0.20
CA VAL A 65 -32.77 26.21 0.62
C VAL A 65 -31.76 25.16 1.06
N LEU A 66 -32.19 24.15 1.82
CA LEU A 66 -31.32 23.06 2.26
C LEU A 66 -30.88 22.21 1.05
N CYS A 67 -31.80 21.89 0.14
CA CYS A 67 -31.49 21.16 -1.09
C CYS A 67 -30.45 21.90 -1.94
N ALA A 68 -30.61 23.22 -2.11
CA ALA A 68 -29.68 24.06 -2.85
C ALA A 68 -28.28 24.07 -2.20
N ARG A 69 -28.20 24.20 -0.87
CA ARG A 69 -26.92 24.17 -0.15
C ARG A 69 -26.23 22.81 -0.26
N ILE A 70 -26.96 21.70 -0.11
CA ILE A 70 -26.39 20.35 -0.21
C ILE A 70 -25.90 20.10 -1.64
N HIS A 71 -26.68 20.46 -2.66
CA HIS A 71 -26.27 20.36 -4.06
C HIS A 71 -25.00 21.18 -4.35
N ALA A 72 -24.98 22.44 -3.94
CA ALA A 72 -23.83 23.32 -4.13
C ALA A 72 -22.57 22.81 -3.41
N TYR A 73 -22.72 22.21 -2.23
CA TYR A 73 -21.62 21.53 -1.53
C TYR A 73 -21.11 20.32 -2.30
N LEU A 74 -22.01 19.42 -2.72
CA LEU A 74 -21.63 18.21 -3.45
C LEU A 74 -20.95 18.54 -4.79
N GLU A 75 -21.43 19.56 -5.49
CA GLU A 75 -20.83 20.03 -6.74
C GLU A 75 -19.48 20.71 -6.50
N ARG A 76 -19.39 21.61 -5.51
CA ARG A 76 -18.13 22.33 -5.19
C ARG A 76 -17.00 21.38 -4.81
N HIS A 77 -17.30 20.34 -4.03
CA HIS A 77 -16.33 19.37 -3.55
C HIS A 77 -16.15 18.15 -4.47
N GLY A 78 -16.76 18.16 -5.66
CA GLY A 78 -16.57 17.14 -6.69
C GLY A 78 -17.15 15.77 -6.34
N TYR A 79 -18.21 15.71 -5.54
CA TYR A 79 -18.97 14.49 -5.28
C TYR A 79 -20.00 14.17 -6.38
N ILE A 80 -20.49 15.22 -7.06
CA ILE A 80 -21.33 15.15 -8.26
C ILE A 80 -20.74 16.07 -9.33
N ASN A 81 -21.24 15.96 -10.57
CA ASN A 81 -20.87 16.84 -11.67
C ASN A 81 -19.34 16.93 -11.87
N PHE A 82 -18.65 15.79 -11.77
CA PHE A 82 -17.21 15.68 -11.99
C PHE A 82 -16.90 14.79 -13.20
N GLY A 83 -15.70 14.93 -13.75
CA GLY A 83 -15.24 14.13 -14.89
C GLY A 83 -15.77 14.68 -16.22
N ILE A 84 -16.26 13.81 -17.10
CA ILE A 84 -16.71 14.17 -18.45
C ILE A 84 -18.20 13.88 -18.59
N PHE A 85 -18.99 14.94 -18.71
CA PHE A 85 -20.44 14.84 -18.81
C PHE A 85 -20.99 15.95 -19.70
N LYS A 86 -22.17 15.72 -20.28
CA LYS A 86 -22.89 16.73 -21.05
C LYS A 86 -23.43 17.81 -20.11
N ARG A 87 -22.97 19.04 -20.31
CA ARG A 87 -23.48 20.20 -19.59
C ARG A 87 -24.86 20.60 -20.09
N VAL A 88 -25.74 20.93 -19.16
CA VAL A 88 -27.06 21.52 -19.41
C VAL A 88 -26.94 23.04 -19.35
N LYS A 89 -26.18 23.56 -18.38
CA LYS A 89 -25.89 24.99 -18.24
C LYS A 89 -24.58 25.32 -18.98
N SER A 90 -24.59 26.39 -19.78
CA SER A 90 -23.37 26.88 -20.42
C SER A 90 -22.37 27.37 -19.36
N LEU A 91 -21.08 27.28 -19.65
CA LEU A 91 -20.05 27.79 -18.75
C LEU A 91 -20.24 29.30 -18.51
N PRO A 92 -19.93 29.79 -17.30
CA PRO A 92 -19.98 31.23 -17.02
C PRO A 92 -19.13 32.02 -18.02
N GLN A 93 -19.74 33.00 -18.71
CA GLN A 93 -19.01 33.87 -19.63
C GLN A 93 -18.02 34.78 -18.89
N LYS A 94 -18.40 35.25 -17.70
CA LYS A 94 -17.52 36.03 -16.83
C LYS A 94 -16.53 35.09 -16.14
N LYS A 95 -15.24 35.37 -16.32
CA LYS A 95 -14.16 34.68 -15.60
C LYS A 95 -13.90 35.36 -14.25
N TYR A 96 -13.70 34.56 -13.21
CA TYR A 96 -13.62 35.03 -11.82
C TYR A 96 -12.21 34.98 -11.19
N GLY A 97 -11.20 34.64 -12.00
CA GLY A 97 -9.79 34.59 -11.58
C GLY A 97 -8.99 33.66 -12.47
N ASN A 98 -7.66 33.81 -12.40
CA ASN A 98 -6.71 33.07 -13.21
C ASN A 98 -5.95 32.06 -12.35
N VAL A 99 -5.97 30.78 -12.74
CA VAL A 99 -5.28 29.71 -12.02
C VAL A 99 -4.31 29.00 -12.95
N ILE A 100 -3.05 28.88 -12.53
CA ILE A 100 -2.07 28.03 -13.21
C ILE A 100 -2.03 26.67 -12.52
N VAL A 101 -2.20 25.61 -13.30
CA VAL A 101 -2.03 24.22 -12.85
C VAL A 101 -0.70 23.69 -13.40
N ILE A 102 0.18 23.23 -12.51
CA ILE A 102 1.48 22.68 -12.88
C ILE A 102 1.38 21.16 -12.92
N GLY A 103 1.50 20.59 -14.12
CA GLY A 103 1.40 19.17 -14.43
C GLY A 103 0.03 18.78 -14.99
N ALA A 104 0.01 18.18 -16.18
CA ALA A 104 -1.18 17.60 -16.81
C ALA A 104 -1.33 16.10 -16.46
N GLY A 105 -0.96 15.72 -15.23
CA GLY A 105 -1.34 14.43 -14.65
C GLY A 105 -2.82 14.42 -14.26
N ILE A 106 -3.35 13.26 -13.83
CA ILE A 106 -4.78 13.13 -13.53
C ILE A 106 -5.28 14.11 -12.44
N ALA A 107 -4.44 14.43 -11.44
CA ALA A 107 -4.78 15.43 -10.42
C ALA A 107 -4.94 16.83 -11.02
N GLY A 108 -3.98 17.26 -11.85
CA GLY A 108 -4.04 18.57 -12.50
C GLY A 108 -5.19 18.68 -13.50
N LEU A 109 -5.45 17.63 -14.27
CA LEU A 109 -6.56 17.59 -15.23
C LEU A 109 -7.93 17.63 -14.54
N ALA A 110 -8.10 16.85 -13.45
CA ALA A 110 -9.33 16.86 -12.67
C ALA A 110 -9.60 18.25 -12.06
N ALA A 111 -8.55 18.87 -11.50
CA ALA A 111 -8.66 20.22 -10.96
C ALA A 111 -8.98 21.25 -12.03
N ALA A 112 -8.32 21.18 -13.19
CA ALA A 112 -8.54 22.12 -14.28
C ALA A 112 -9.96 22.04 -14.86
N GLN A 113 -10.51 20.83 -15.02
CA GLN A 113 -11.92 20.63 -15.42
C GLN A 113 -12.88 21.28 -14.41
N GLN A 114 -12.70 21.02 -13.11
CA GLN A 114 -13.56 21.60 -12.07
C GLN A 114 -13.43 23.12 -11.99
N LEU A 115 -12.21 23.66 -12.00
CA LEU A 115 -11.99 25.11 -11.96
C LEU A 115 -12.59 25.82 -13.18
N ASN A 116 -12.45 25.24 -14.37
CA ASN A 116 -13.10 25.78 -15.56
C ASN A 116 -14.64 25.72 -15.43
N SER A 117 -15.18 24.63 -14.86
CA SER A 117 -16.61 24.48 -14.51
C SER A 117 -17.10 25.61 -13.61
N PHE A 118 -16.29 26.01 -12.63
CA PHE A 118 -16.60 27.09 -11.69
C PHE A 118 -16.37 28.49 -12.27
N GLY A 119 -15.95 28.61 -13.53
CA GLY A 119 -15.76 29.89 -14.21
C GLY A 119 -14.39 30.54 -14.02
N PHE A 120 -13.35 29.78 -13.67
CA PHE A 120 -11.97 30.28 -13.70
C PHE A 120 -11.41 30.26 -15.13
N GLU A 121 -10.40 31.09 -15.37
CA GLU A 121 -9.46 30.93 -16.47
C GLU A 121 -8.32 30.02 -15.99
N VAL A 122 -8.10 28.90 -16.69
CA VAL A 122 -7.16 27.87 -16.23
C VAL A 122 -6.16 27.56 -17.33
N ILE A 123 -4.87 27.64 -16.99
CA ILE A 123 -3.77 27.24 -17.87
C ILE A 123 -3.06 26.05 -17.21
N VAL A 124 -2.90 24.95 -17.93
CA VAL A 124 -2.15 23.77 -17.48
C VAL A 124 -0.78 23.76 -18.14
N LEU A 125 0.29 23.68 -17.35
CA LEU A 125 1.68 23.66 -17.82
C LEU A 125 2.24 22.25 -17.65
N GLU A 126 2.62 21.59 -18.75
CA GLU A 126 3.13 20.22 -18.76
C GLU A 126 4.50 20.15 -19.42
N ALA A 127 5.47 19.59 -18.69
CA ALA A 127 6.84 19.49 -19.18
C ALA A 127 6.98 18.47 -20.32
N ARG A 128 6.19 17.40 -20.29
CA ARG A 128 6.19 16.37 -21.33
C ARG A 128 5.47 16.85 -22.60
N ASP A 129 5.65 16.09 -23.66
CA ASP A 129 4.93 16.20 -24.93
C ASP A 129 3.58 15.47 -24.94
N ARG A 130 3.09 15.07 -23.76
CA ARG A 130 1.82 14.35 -23.56
C ARG A 130 1.21 14.66 -22.19
N VAL A 131 -0.09 14.44 -22.09
CA VAL A 131 -0.81 14.43 -20.81
C VAL A 131 -0.67 13.08 -20.08
N GLY A 132 -1.21 13.01 -18.86
CA GLY A 132 -1.33 11.79 -18.06
C GLY A 132 -0.19 11.54 -17.08
N GLY A 133 0.98 12.15 -17.28
CA GLY A 133 2.13 12.00 -16.38
C GLY A 133 2.53 10.53 -16.20
N ARG A 134 2.32 10.00 -14.98
CA ARG A 134 2.57 8.59 -14.63
C ARG A 134 1.50 7.60 -15.11
N ILE A 135 0.43 8.08 -15.75
CA ILE A 135 -0.48 7.24 -16.55
C ILE A 135 0.04 7.26 -18.00
N ALA A 136 0.97 6.36 -18.28
CA ALA A 136 1.69 6.32 -19.55
C ALA A 136 1.43 4.99 -20.27
N THR A 137 0.93 5.07 -21.50
CA THR A 137 0.63 3.90 -22.35
C THR A 137 1.53 3.92 -23.57
N PHE A 138 2.26 2.83 -23.80
CA PHE A 138 2.95 2.53 -25.05
C PHE A 138 1.94 2.04 -26.10
N ARG A 139 2.01 2.60 -27.31
CA ARG A 139 1.18 2.22 -28.45
C ARG A 139 2.05 2.14 -29.70
N LYS A 140 2.13 0.96 -30.33
CA LYS A 140 2.83 0.77 -31.62
C LYS A 140 2.16 -0.36 -32.41
N GLY A 141 1.58 -0.02 -33.55
CA GLY A 141 0.78 -0.97 -34.34
C GLY A 141 -0.33 -1.60 -33.49
N PRO A 142 -0.43 -2.94 -33.41
CA PRO A 142 -1.43 -3.63 -32.60
C PRO A 142 -1.08 -3.68 -31.10
N TYR A 143 0.15 -3.31 -30.72
CA TYR A 143 0.62 -3.44 -29.34
C TYR A 143 0.20 -2.24 -28.49
N ILE A 144 -0.42 -2.54 -27.35
CA ILE A 144 -0.79 -1.59 -26.31
C ILE A 144 -0.25 -2.15 -24.99
N ALA A 145 0.47 -1.34 -24.22
CA ALA A 145 0.95 -1.71 -22.89
C ALA A 145 1.08 -0.48 -21.99
N ASP A 146 0.64 -0.59 -20.73
CA ASP A 146 0.76 0.50 -19.77
C ASP A 146 2.11 0.44 -19.04
N LEU A 147 2.94 1.45 -19.29
CA LEU A 147 4.25 1.66 -18.66
C LEU A 147 4.12 2.14 -17.21
N GLY A 148 3.01 2.84 -16.91
CA GLY A 148 2.70 3.38 -15.59
C GLY A 148 1.53 2.67 -14.91
N ALA A 149 0.51 3.42 -14.48
CA ALA A 149 -0.70 2.81 -13.92
C ALA A 149 -1.39 1.87 -14.92
N MET A 150 -1.79 0.66 -14.47
CA MET A 150 -2.47 -0.34 -15.32
C MET A 150 -3.64 -1.05 -14.63
N VAL A 151 -3.89 -0.77 -13.36
CA VAL A 151 -4.88 -1.44 -12.51
C VAL A 151 -5.86 -0.44 -11.93
N VAL A 152 -7.14 -0.80 -11.90
CA VAL A 152 -8.21 -0.19 -11.12
C VAL A 152 -8.50 -1.13 -9.94
N THR A 153 -8.19 -0.69 -8.73
CA THR A 153 -8.35 -1.45 -7.48
C THR A 153 -9.78 -1.31 -6.97
N GLY A 154 -10.64 -2.28 -7.31
CA GLY A 154 -12.05 -2.28 -6.94
C GLY A 154 -12.87 -1.18 -7.63
N LEU A 155 -14.19 -1.38 -7.70
CA LEU A 155 -15.13 -0.37 -8.23
C LEU A 155 -16.10 0.14 -7.17
N GLY A 156 -16.26 -0.58 -6.06
CA GLY A 156 -17.15 -0.19 -4.97
C GLY A 156 -16.56 1.00 -4.21
N GLY A 157 -17.10 2.20 -4.45
CA GLY A 157 -16.63 3.45 -3.85
C GLY A 157 -15.56 4.19 -4.68
N ASN A 158 -15.00 3.55 -5.71
CA ASN A 158 -13.92 4.11 -6.52
C ASN A 158 -14.46 5.15 -7.53
N PRO A 159 -13.96 6.41 -7.56
CA PRO A 159 -14.40 7.43 -8.51
C PRO A 159 -14.09 7.07 -9.97
N VAL A 160 -13.13 6.17 -10.22
CA VAL A 160 -12.84 5.66 -11.57
C VAL A 160 -14.02 4.88 -12.14
N ASN A 161 -14.92 4.34 -11.30
CA ASN A 161 -16.17 3.73 -11.77
C ASN A 161 -17.12 4.73 -12.44
N VAL A 162 -17.09 6.00 -12.00
CA VAL A 162 -17.84 7.08 -12.68
C VAL A 162 -17.15 7.41 -14.01
N LEU A 163 -15.82 7.56 -13.99
CA LEU A 163 -15.03 7.84 -15.19
C LEU A 163 -15.16 6.73 -16.25
N SER A 164 -15.26 5.45 -15.86
CA SER A 164 -15.41 4.33 -16.79
C SER A 164 -16.78 4.27 -17.47
N LYS A 165 -17.80 4.92 -16.90
CA LYS A 165 -19.09 5.14 -17.57
C LYS A 165 -19.04 6.32 -18.54
N GLN A 166 -18.26 7.35 -18.19
CA GLN A 166 -18.09 8.58 -18.97
C GLN A 166 -17.12 8.42 -20.14
N ILE A 167 -16.12 7.56 -19.98
CA ILE A 167 -15.04 7.32 -20.93
C ILE A 167 -15.15 5.86 -21.37
N ASN A 168 -14.89 5.58 -22.65
CA ASN A 168 -14.88 4.21 -23.18
C ASN A 168 -13.67 3.40 -22.66
N MET A 169 -13.68 3.05 -21.37
CA MET A 169 -12.67 2.24 -20.71
C MET A 169 -13.00 0.76 -20.88
N GLU A 170 -12.10 -0.02 -21.47
CA GLU A 170 -12.26 -1.47 -21.56
C GLU A 170 -11.76 -2.15 -20.28
N LEU A 171 -12.59 -2.17 -19.25
CA LEU A 171 -12.25 -2.79 -17.97
C LEU A 171 -12.38 -4.32 -18.03
N VAL A 172 -11.31 -5.03 -17.70
CA VAL A 172 -11.29 -6.50 -17.63
C VAL A 172 -10.79 -6.97 -16.27
N ARG A 173 -11.52 -7.89 -15.65
CA ARG A 173 -11.15 -8.49 -14.37
C ARG A 173 -9.82 -9.24 -14.46
N ILE A 174 -8.95 -9.01 -13.49
CA ILE A 174 -7.69 -9.75 -13.35
C ILE A 174 -7.97 -11.01 -12.52
N LYS A 175 -7.75 -12.19 -13.12
CA LYS A 175 -7.80 -13.47 -12.41
C LYS A 175 -6.59 -13.57 -11.48
N GLN A 176 -6.81 -13.92 -10.22
CA GLN A 176 -5.77 -13.93 -9.18
C GLN A 176 -4.88 -15.17 -9.18
N LYS A 177 -5.20 -16.21 -9.95
CA LYS A 177 -4.37 -17.42 -10.03
C LYS A 177 -2.99 -17.04 -10.60
N CYS A 178 -1.95 -17.25 -9.81
CA CYS A 178 -0.57 -16.93 -10.14
C CYS A 178 0.33 -18.16 -9.88
N PRO A 179 0.55 -19.05 -10.87
CA PRO A 179 1.50 -20.13 -10.69
C PRO A 179 2.92 -19.57 -10.52
N LEU A 180 3.68 -20.13 -9.58
CA LEU A 180 5.08 -19.79 -9.37
C LEU A 180 5.99 -20.80 -10.06
N TYR A 181 7.04 -20.31 -10.70
CA TYR A 181 8.09 -21.10 -11.34
C TYR A 181 9.43 -20.86 -10.68
N GLU A 182 10.16 -21.94 -10.40
CA GLU A 182 11.50 -21.88 -9.84
C GLU A 182 12.53 -21.47 -10.90
N SER A 183 13.75 -21.14 -10.47
CA SER A 183 14.84 -20.76 -11.38
C SER A 183 15.24 -21.89 -12.35
N ASN A 184 14.86 -23.15 -12.07
CA ASN A 184 15.06 -24.30 -12.95
C ASN A 184 13.91 -24.49 -13.98
N GLY A 185 12.90 -23.63 -13.98
CA GLY A 185 11.73 -23.70 -14.87
C GLY A 185 10.58 -24.57 -14.37
N ASN A 186 10.74 -25.32 -13.29
CA ASN A 186 9.69 -26.17 -12.73
C ASN A 186 8.66 -25.34 -11.96
N THR A 187 7.39 -25.75 -12.05
CA THR A 187 6.32 -25.15 -11.25
C THR A 187 6.48 -25.52 -9.78
N VAL A 188 6.34 -24.54 -8.89
CA VAL A 188 6.23 -24.77 -7.44
C VAL A 188 5.00 -25.63 -7.18
N ARG A 189 5.15 -26.66 -6.35
CA ARG A 189 4.02 -27.53 -6.00
C ARG A 189 2.99 -26.75 -5.20
N LYS A 190 1.71 -26.99 -5.48
CA LYS A 190 0.58 -26.27 -4.87
C LYS A 190 0.58 -26.34 -3.34
N ASP A 191 0.92 -27.49 -2.76
CA ASP A 191 1.00 -27.65 -1.29
C ASP A 191 2.09 -26.77 -0.66
N LYS A 192 3.19 -26.54 -1.39
CA LYS A 192 4.27 -25.65 -0.94
C LYS A 192 3.91 -24.18 -1.12
N ASP A 193 3.30 -23.83 -2.24
CA ASP A 193 2.79 -22.47 -2.51
C ASP A 193 1.83 -22.03 -1.39
N GLU A 194 0.79 -22.82 -1.10
CA GLU A 194 -0.20 -22.54 -0.05
C GLU A 194 0.38 -22.57 1.37
N MET A 195 1.42 -23.38 1.63
CA MET A 195 2.11 -23.40 2.92
C MET A 195 2.90 -22.11 3.14
N VAL A 196 3.68 -21.69 2.16
CA VAL A 196 4.53 -20.50 2.26
C VAL A 196 3.70 -19.22 2.24
N GLU A 197 2.64 -19.16 1.45
CA GLU A 197 1.70 -18.02 1.45
C GLU A 197 1.05 -17.84 2.83
N ARG A 198 0.58 -18.92 3.46
CA ARG A 198 0.04 -18.85 4.83
C ARG A 198 1.08 -18.38 5.83
N GLU A 199 2.33 -18.84 5.69
CA GLU A 199 3.42 -18.42 6.57
C GLU A 199 3.78 -16.94 6.36
N PHE A 200 3.81 -16.46 5.11
CA PHE A 200 3.99 -15.04 4.79
C PHE A 200 2.93 -14.17 5.49
N ASN A 201 1.65 -14.54 5.40
CA ASN A 201 0.57 -13.80 6.07
C ASN A 201 0.72 -13.83 7.59
N ARG A 202 1.09 -14.98 8.17
CA ARG A 202 1.35 -15.14 9.61
C ARG A 202 2.51 -14.27 10.08
N LEU A 203 3.55 -14.10 9.27
CA LEU A 203 4.67 -13.20 9.55
C LEU A 203 4.21 -11.73 9.57
N LEU A 204 3.36 -11.31 8.62
CA LEU A 204 2.80 -9.96 8.62
C LEU A 204 1.93 -9.69 9.86
N GLU A 205 1.04 -10.62 10.21
CA GLU A 205 0.24 -10.53 11.44
C GLU A 205 1.12 -10.43 12.70
N ALA A 206 2.20 -11.21 12.77
CA ALA A 206 3.16 -11.14 13.87
C ALA A 206 3.91 -9.79 13.93
N THR A 207 4.23 -9.19 12.78
CA THR A 207 4.81 -7.83 12.76
C THR A 207 3.81 -6.76 13.21
N SER A 208 2.54 -6.91 12.84
CA SER A 208 1.47 -6.04 13.35
C SER A 208 1.30 -6.19 14.87
N PHE A 209 1.38 -7.42 15.40
CA PHE A 209 1.39 -7.68 16.83
C PHE A 209 2.59 -7.02 17.53
N LEU A 210 3.81 -7.16 16.99
CA LEU A 210 4.99 -6.48 17.51
C LEU A 210 4.80 -4.96 17.58
N SER A 211 4.28 -4.37 16.52
CA SER A 211 4.06 -2.92 16.39
C SER A 211 2.99 -2.39 17.36
N HIS A 212 1.82 -3.04 17.40
CA HIS A 212 0.64 -2.50 18.06
C HIS A 212 0.44 -3.00 19.50
N GLN A 213 0.86 -4.23 19.81
CA GLN A 213 0.65 -4.83 21.14
C GLN A 213 1.89 -4.71 22.03
N LEU A 214 3.09 -4.79 21.44
CA LEU A 214 4.35 -4.69 22.19
C LEU A 214 5.01 -3.30 22.08
N ASP A 215 4.42 -2.39 21.30
CA ASP A 215 4.97 -1.06 20.96
C ASP A 215 6.43 -1.12 20.46
N PHE A 216 6.78 -2.21 19.76
CA PHE A 216 8.12 -2.42 19.21
C PHE A 216 8.27 -1.62 17.91
N ASN A 217 8.36 -0.30 18.05
CA ASN A 217 8.39 0.66 16.93
C ASN A 217 9.72 1.41 16.81
N TYR A 218 10.56 1.37 17.85
CA TYR A 218 11.84 2.09 17.90
C TYR A 218 12.95 1.23 18.53
N ILE A 219 14.16 1.36 18.00
CA ILE A 219 15.42 0.84 18.59
C ILE A 219 16.40 2.01 18.67
N ASP A 220 16.91 2.33 19.85
CA ASP A 220 17.86 3.44 20.06
C ASP A 220 17.38 4.78 19.45
N ASN A 221 16.10 5.12 19.66
CA ASN A 221 15.39 6.27 19.08
C ASN A 221 15.29 6.28 17.54
N ARG A 222 15.69 5.21 16.86
CA ARG A 222 15.49 5.05 15.41
C ARG A 222 14.20 4.28 15.14
N PRO A 223 13.32 4.77 14.25
CA PRO A 223 12.12 4.03 13.85
C PRO A 223 12.49 2.73 13.14
N ILE A 224 11.73 1.67 13.42
CA ILE A 224 11.92 0.33 12.85
C ILE A 224 11.19 0.22 11.51
N SER A 225 11.83 -0.44 10.55
CA SER A 225 11.22 -0.78 9.26
C SER A 225 10.41 -2.08 9.31
N LEU A 226 9.47 -2.23 8.36
CA LEU A 226 8.77 -3.50 8.18
C LEU A 226 9.74 -4.66 7.89
N GLY A 227 10.77 -4.41 7.07
CA GLY A 227 11.83 -5.39 6.78
C GLY A 227 12.54 -5.88 8.04
N GLU A 228 12.96 -4.96 8.91
CA GLU A 228 13.54 -5.33 10.21
C GLU A 228 12.53 -6.10 11.07
N GLY A 229 11.28 -5.63 11.17
CA GLY A 229 10.23 -6.35 11.91
C GLY A 229 10.07 -7.80 11.46
N LEU A 230 10.03 -8.04 10.14
CA LEU A 230 9.95 -9.38 9.56
C LEU A 230 11.18 -10.23 9.91
N GLU A 231 12.39 -9.68 9.81
CA GLU A 231 13.62 -10.39 10.20
C GLU A 231 13.61 -10.77 11.68
N TRP A 232 13.16 -9.88 12.56
CA TRP A 232 13.01 -10.16 14.00
C TRP A 232 12.06 -11.33 14.24
N VAL A 233 10.87 -11.33 13.60
CA VAL A 233 9.92 -12.44 13.72
C VAL A 233 10.54 -13.74 13.21
N ILE A 234 11.15 -13.75 12.03
CA ILE A 234 11.77 -14.95 11.45
C ILE A 234 12.85 -15.51 12.39
N ASN A 235 13.72 -14.66 12.92
CA ASN A 235 14.77 -15.06 13.88
C ASN A 235 14.18 -15.67 15.16
N LEU A 236 13.07 -15.13 15.66
CA LEU A 236 12.36 -15.69 16.82
C LEU A 236 11.76 -17.07 16.51
N GLN A 237 11.22 -17.27 15.30
CA GLN A 237 10.70 -18.57 14.88
C GLN A 237 11.81 -19.62 14.73
N GLU A 238 12.95 -19.24 14.16
CA GLU A 238 14.14 -20.12 14.07
C GLU A 238 14.68 -20.47 15.46
N LYS A 239 14.73 -19.49 16.36
CA LYS A 239 15.11 -19.72 17.77
C LYS A 239 14.14 -20.72 18.43
N HIS A 240 12.84 -20.55 18.26
CA HIS A 240 11.83 -21.45 18.84
C HIS A 240 11.97 -22.90 18.36
N VAL A 241 12.30 -23.11 17.08
CA VAL A 241 12.59 -24.45 16.54
C VAL A 241 13.79 -25.08 17.27
N LYS A 242 14.88 -24.31 17.45
CA LYS A 242 16.06 -24.78 18.19
C LYS A 242 15.75 -25.07 19.66
N GLU A 243 14.93 -24.24 20.31
CA GLU A 243 14.52 -24.47 21.70
C GLU A 243 13.68 -25.75 21.86
N LYS A 244 12.80 -26.05 20.89
CA LYS A 244 12.06 -27.32 20.85
C LYS A 244 12.98 -28.52 20.68
N GLN A 245 13.96 -28.44 19.78
CA GLN A 245 14.97 -29.48 19.59
C GLN A 245 15.77 -29.73 20.89
N VAL A 246 16.28 -28.66 21.50
CA VAL A 246 17.02 -28.76 22.77
C VAL A 246 16.16 -29.37 23.87
N THR A 247 14.88 -28.98 23.97
CA THR A 247 13.96 -29.52 24.97
C THR A 247 13.67 -31.00 24.73
N HIS A 248 13.48 -31.39 23.46
CA HIS A 248 13.30 -32.77 23.05
C HIS A 248 14.50 -33.64 23.44
N TRP A 249 15.71 -33.25 23.03
CA TRP A 249 16.93 -34.00 23.33
C TRP A 249 17.26 -34.03 24.82
N LYS A 250 16.98 -32.95 25.58
CA LYS A 250 17.09 -32.99 27.05
C LYS A 250 16.16 -34.04 27.67
N THR A 251 14.97 -34.22 27.11
CA THR A 251 14.02 -35.23 27.58
C THR A 251 14.53 -36.64 27.28
N VAL A 252 15.08 -36.87 26.08
CA VAL A 252 15.72 -38.13 25.69
C VAL A 252 16.89 -38.45 26.62
N VAL A 253 17.84 -37.52 26.82
CA VAL A 253 18.99 -37.71 27.71
C VAL A 253 18.55 -38.03 29.13
N LYS A 254 17.54 -37.31 29.65
CA LYS A 254 16.99 -37.58 30.99
C LYS A 254 16.40 -38.98 31.13
N LEU A 255 15.75 -39.50 30.09
CA LEU A 255 15.25 -40.87 30.07
C LEU A 255 16.38 -41.89 29.93
N GLN A 256 17.39 -41.63 29.11
CA GLN A 256 18.58 -42.47 28.99
C GLN A 256 19.38 -42.54 30.30
N GLU A 257 19.53 -41.43 31.04
CA GLU A 257 20.16 -41.42 32.36
C GLU A 257 19.37 -42.26 33.38
N LYS A 258 18.03 -42.18 33.33
CA LYS A 258 17.16 -43.04 34.14
C LYS A 258 17.32 -44.51 33.76
N LEU A 259 17.34 -44.83 32.46
CA LEU A 259 17.56 -46.18 31.95
C LEU A 259 18.91 -46.73 32.43
N LYS A 260 19.99 -45.95 32.28
CA LYS A 260 21.32 -46.30 32.80
C LYS A 260 21.29 -46.63 34.29
N THR A 261 20.54 -45.85 35.07
CA THR A 261 20.39 -46.10 36.52
C THR A 261 19.65 -47.41 36.80
N VAL A 262 18.58 -47.70 36.04
CA VAL A 262 17.83 -48.96 36.14
C VAL A 262 18.70 -50.16 35.74
N LEU A 263 19.43 -50.06 34.61
CA LEU A 263 20.34 -51.10 34.14
C LEU A 263 21.46 -51.39 35.15
N ASN A 264 22.04 -50.35 35.76
CA ASN A 264 23.03 -50.54 36.82
C ASN A 264 22.44 -51.25 38.04
N LYS A 265 21.20 -50.94 38.43
CA LYS A 265 20.51 -51.64 39.52
C LYS A 265 20.22 -53.10 39.16
N LEU A 266 19.80 -53.37 37.92
CA LEU A 266 19.63 -54.72 37.42
C LEU A 266 20.95 -55.49 37.53
N LEU A 267 22.07 -54.96 37.02
CA LEU A 267 23.38 -55.63 37.13
C LEU A 267 23.73 -56.00 38.59
N THR A 268 23.58 -55.07 39.54
CA THR A 268 23.81 -55.36 40.97
C THR A 268 22.84 -56.41 41.52
N MET A 269 21.56 -56.36 41.11
CA MET A 269 20.55 -57.32 41.55
C MET A 269 20.80 -58.71 40.99
N HIS A 270 21.28 -58.82 39.75
CA HIS A 270 21.68 -60.08 39.12
C HIS A 270 22.78 -60.78 39.94
N GLU A 271 23.83 -60.03 40.32
CA GLU A 271 24.90 -60.55 41.16
C GLU A 271 24.37 -61.02 42.53
N LYS A 272 23.50 -60.22 43.16
CA LYS A 272 22.87 -60.57 44.45
C LYS A 272 22.03 -61.83 44.35
N ILE A 273 21.21 -61.96 43.30
CA ILE A 273 20.38 -63.14 43.05
C ILE A 273 21.28 -64.36 42.84
N ALA A 274 22.36 -64.25 42.06
CA ALA A 274 23.30 -65.35 41.83
C ALA A 274 23.95 -65.85 43.13
N VAL A 275 24.36 -64.93 44.01
CA VAL A 275 24.91 -65.27 45.34
C VAL A 275 23.85 -65.94 46.20
N LEU A 276 22.66 -65.34 46.35
CA LEU A 276 21.57 -65.90 47.16
C LEU A 276 21.10 -67.27 46.65
N HIS A 277 21.06 -67.46 45.34
CA HIS A 277 20.71 -68.73 44.70
C HIS A 277 21.75 -69.82 45.01
N LYS A 278 23.05 -69.48 44.95
CA LYS A 278 24.15 -70.39 45.32
C LYS A 278 24.10 -70.77 46.80
N GLU A 279 23.95 -69.80 47.69
CA GLU A 279 23.82 -70.02 49.15
C GLU A 279 22.61 -70.90 49.48
N HIS A 280 21.46 -70.62 48.87
CA HIS A 280 20.25 -71.42 49.03
C HIS A 280 20.42 -72.85 48.48
N GLY A 281 21.08 -73.02 47.32
CA GLY A 281 21.38 -74.32 46.72
C GLY A 281 22.24 -75.20 47.63
N GLN A 282 23.31 -74.65 48.20
CA GLN A 282 24.18 -75.36 49.16
C GLN A 282 23.42 -75.80 50.42
N LEU A 283 22.46 -74.99 50.89
CA LEU A 283 21.61 -75.35 52.01
C LEU A 283 20.61 -76.45 51.63
N THR A 284 20.15 -76.49 50.38
CA THR A 284 19.20 -77.48 49.84
C THR A 284 19.78 -78.89 49.84
N GLU A 285 21.06 -79.06 49.52
CA GLU A 285 21.76 -80.35 49.51
C GLU A 285 21.83 -81.02 50.90
N LYS A 286 21.73 -80.25 52.00
CA LYS A 286 21.77 -80.74 53.39
C LYS A 286 20.40 -81.09 53.98
N ARG A 287 19.39 -81.38 53.14
CA ARG A 287 17.97 -81.53 53.53
C ARG A 287 17.70 -82.55 54.64
N ASN A 288 18.41 -83.68 54.65
CA ASN A 288 18.14 -84.80 55.56
C ASN A 288 18.78 -84.67 56.96
N SER A 289 19.52 -83.57 57.25
CA SER A 289 20.26 -83.39 58.51
C SER A 289 20.09 -82.00 59.15
N ARG A 290 18.99 -81.30 58.90
CA ARG A 290 18.78 -79.92 59.40
C ARG A 290 18.23 -79.91 60.83
N ASN A 291 18.87 -79.13 61.70
CA ASN A 291 18.28 -78.69 62.97
C ASN A 291 17.40 -77.44 62.75
N ILE A 292 16.69 -76.98 63.79
CA ILE A 292 15.74 -75.86 63.68
C ILE A 292 16.39 -74.56 63.21
N THR A 293 17.63 -74.30 63.63
CA THR A 293 18.41 -73.13 63.22
C THR A 293 18.74 -73.18 61.72
N ASN A 294 19.15 -74.34 61.21
CA ASN A 294 19.48 -74.53 59.80
C ASN A 294 18.23 -74.43 58.90
N GLU A 295 17.07 -74.88 59.38
CA GLU A 295 15.80 -74.73 58.68
C GLU A 295 15.33 -73.26 58.64
N PHE A 296 15.53 -72.52 59.73
CA PHE A 296 15.27 -71.06 59.75
C PHE A 296 16.13 -70.33 58.72
N VAL A 297 17.46 -70.58 58.69
CA VAL A 297 18.38 -69.94 57.74
C VAL A 297 17.99 -70.26 56.28
N TYR A 298 17.61 -71.51 56.00
CA TYR A 298 17.10 -71.90 54.68
C TYR A 298 15.87 -71.07 54.25
N ARG A 299 14.86 -70.96 55.12
CA ARG A 299 13.63 -70.22 54.82
C ARG A 299 13.88 -68.72 54.68
N VAL A 300 14.79 -68.16 55.48
CA VAL A 300 15.21 -66.76 55.34
C VAL A 300 15.86 -66.53 53.98
N LYS A 301 16.81 -67.38 53.57
CA LYS A 301 17.48 -67.27 52.26
C LYS A 301 16.53 -67.46 51.08
N LEU A 302 15.56 -68.37 51.19
CA LEU A 302 14.50 -68.52 50.19
C LEU A 302 13.66 -67.24 50.07
N ARG A 303 13.28 -66.62 51.19
CA ARG A 303 12.53 -65.36 51.20
C ARG A 303 13.34 -64.20 50.65
N GLU A 304 14.62 -64.08 51.01
CA GLU A 304 15.54 -63.08 50.46
C GLU A 304 15.68 -63.21 48.94
N LEU A 305 15.83 -64.45 48.45
CA LEU A 305 15.89 -64.75 47.02
C LEU A 305 14.58 -64.39 46.32
N GLN A 306 13.43 -64.78 46.86
CA GLN A 306 12.11 -64.43 46.30
C GLN A 306 11.88 -62.91 46.25
N ASN A 307 12.27 -62.19 47.30
CA ASN A 307 12.19 -60.73 47.31
C ASN A 307 13.10 -60.09 46.26
N ALA A 308 14.33 -60.60 46.12
CA ALA A 308 15.28 -60.11 45.11
C ALA A 308 14.77 -60.35 43.68
N CYS A 309 14.19 -61.53 43.40
CA CYS A 309 13.55 -61.80 42.10
C CYS A 309 12.36 -60.86 41.84
N LYS A 310 11.53 -60.57 42.86
CA LYS A 310 10.41 -59.62 42.70
C LYS A 310 10.89 -58.20 42.40
N GLU A 311 11.97 -57.76 43.04
CA GLU A 311 12.59 -56.45 42.77
C GLU A 311 13.21 -56.40 41.37
N TRP A 312 13.81 -57.51 40.91
CA TRP A 312 14.27 -57.67 39.54
C TRP A 312 13.13 -57.51 38.52
N ASP A 313 12.01 -58.21 38.71
CA ASP A 313 10.86 -58.11 37.79
C ASP A 313 10.32 -56.67 37.70
N GLN A 314 10.29 -55.93 38.82
CA GLN A 314 9.91 -54.52 38.83
C GLN A 314 10.89 -53.64 38.06
N LEU A 315 12.19 -53.89 38.17
CA LEU A 315 13.22 -53.15 37.44
C LEU A 315 13.18 -53.46 35.93
N VAL A 316 12.89 -54.70 35.54
CA VAL A 316 12.70 -55.08 34.13
C VAL A 316 11.47 -54.39 33.53
N GLU A 317 10.36 -54.31 34.28
CA GLU A 317 9.19 -53.56 33.82
C GLU A 317 9.49 -52.07 33.65
N GLN A 318 10.20 -51.47 34.62
CA GLN A 318 10.66 -50.07 34.52
C GLN A 318 11.61 -49.85 33.34
N GLN A 319 12.49 -50.80 33.04
CA GLN A 319 13.35 -50.76 31.87
C GLN A 319 12.50 -50.69 30.59
N ARG A 320 11.54 -51.61 30.43
CA ARG A 320 10.66 -51.67 29.26
C ARG A 320 9.88 -50.36 29.08
N GLU A 321 9.28 -49.83 30.14
CA GLU A 321 8.54 -48.56 30.07
C GLU A 321 9.40 -47.37 29.62
N ILE A 322 10.68 -47.34 30.02
CA ILE A 322 11.59 -46.26 29.61
C ILE A 322 12.02 -46.45 28.16
N GLU A 323 12.30 -47.68 27.74
CA GLU A 323 12.65 -48.03 26.35
C GLU A 323 11.49 -47.70 25.38
N ASP A 324 10.25 -48.05 25.74
CA ASP A 324 9.05 -47.72 24.95
C ASP A 324 8.91 -46.20 24.76
N LYS A 325 9.11 -45.42 25.83
CA LYS A 325 9.06 -43.94 25.78
C LYS A 325 10.20 -43.34 24.96
N LEU A 326 11.39 -43.94 25.00
CA LEU A 326 12.51 -43.50 24.17
C LEU A 326 12.21 -43.74 22.69
N GLN A 327 11.66 -44.90 22.34
CA GLN A 327 11.26 -45.21 20.96
C GLN A 327 10.19 -44.26 20.44
N GLU A 328 9.20 -43.91 21.27
CA GLU A 328 8.17 -42.93 20.93
C GLU A 328 8.77 -41.53 20.65
N LEU A 329 9.71 -41.08 21.48
CA LEU A 329 10.38 -39.80 21.29
C LEU A 329 11.24 -39.80 20.02
N GLU A 330 12.01 -40.86 19.78
CA GLU A 330 12.84 -40.98 18.57
C GLU A 330 11.98 -40.95 17.28
N ALA A 331 10.80 -41.57 17.31
CA ALA A 331 9.85 -41.56 16.20
C ALA A 331 9.14 -40.20 15.98
N SER A 332 9.14 -39.31 16.98
CA SER A 332 8.40 -38.04 16.97
C SER A 332 9.31 -36.83 17.16
N SER A 333 10.41 -36.80 16.41
CA SER A 333 11.37 -35.69 16.43
C SER A 333 10.73 -34.36 15.98
N PRO A 334 11.06 -33.22 16.63
CA PRO A 334 10.60 -31.91 16.19
C PRO A 334 11.22 -31.52 14.83
N SER A 335 10.65 -30.53 14.16
CA SER A 335 11.16 -30.03 12.88
C SER A 335 12.65 -29.66 12.92
N ASP A 336 13.39 -30.02 11.87
CA ASP A 336 14.83 -29.73 11.74
C ASP A 336 15.12 -28.25 11.51
N VAL A 337 14.29 -27.61 10.70
CA VAL A 337 14.40 -26.21 10.31
C VAL A 337 13.05 -25.53 10.37
N TYR A 338 13.07 -24.21 10.51
CA TYR A 338 11.85 -23.40 10.38
C TYR A 338 11.41 -23.32 8.90
N LEU A 339 12.30 -22.86 8.03
CA LEU A 339 12.12 -22.83 6.58
C LEU A 339 13.34 -23.45 5.90
N SER A 340 13.13 -24.32 4.93
CA SER A 340 14.24 -24.77 4.07
C SER A 340 14.70 -23.63 3.14
N SER A 341 15.87 -23.77 2.52
CA SER A 341 16.35 -22.79 1.52
C SER A 341 15.35 -22.58 0.37
N ARG A 342 14.64 -23.65 -0.03
CA ARG A 342 13.60 -23.60 -1.07
C ARG A 342 12.36 -22.85 -0.57
N ASP A 343 11.91 -23.13 0.65
CA ASP A 343 10.76 -22.42 1.23
C ASP A 343 11.08 -20.93 1.40
N ARG A 344 12.33 -20.59 1.77
CA ARG A 344 12.80 -19.21 1.90
C ARG A 344 12.82 -18.47 0.57
N GLN A 345 13.20 -19.11 -0.54
CA GLN A 345 13.15 -18.50 -1.87
C GLN A 345 11.72 -18.18 -2.31
N ILE A 346 10.77 -19.08 -2.05
CA ILE A 346 9.34 -18.84 -2.32
C ILE A 346 8.83 -17.70 -1.43
N LEU A 347 9.23 -17.66 -0.15
CA LEU A 347 8.88 -16.56 0.75
C LEU A 347 9.43 -15.22 0.25
N ASP A 348 10.67 -15.21 -0.27
CA ASP A 348 11.26 -14.02 -0.88
C ASP A 348 10.48 -13.54 -2.12
N TRP A 349 9.80 -14.42 -2.86
CA TRP A 349 8.89 -14.01 -3.93
C TRP A 349 7.68 -13.24 -3.37
N HIS A 350 7.09 -13.67 -2.24
CA HIS A 350 6.02 -12.92 -1.59
C HIS A 350 6.51 -11.57 -1.04
N PHE A 351 7.72 -11.52 -0.49
CA PHE A 351 8.34 -10.25 -0.10
C PHE A 351 8.57 -9.34 -1.31
N ALA A 352 9.04 -9.87 -2.44
CA ALA A 352 9.15 -9.10 -3.69
C ALA A 352 7.81 -8.56 -4.16
N ASN A 353 6.73 -9.33 -4.01
CA ASN A 353 5.37 -8.90 -4.35
C ASN A 353 4.88 -7.77 -3.43
N LEU A 354 5.24 -7.80 -2.14
CA LEU A 354 4.97 -6.71 -1.21
C LEU A 354 5.80 -5.46 -1.52
N GLU A 355 7.07 -5.62 -1.90
CA GLU A 355 7.93 -4.53 -2.40
C GLU A 355 7.41 -3.93 -3.70
N PHE A 356 6.80 -4.75 -4.57
CA PHE A 356 6.11 -4.30 -5.77
C PHE A 356 4.90 -3.43 -5.44
N ALA A 357 4.02 -3.89 -4.54
CA ALA A 357 2.84 -3.13 -4.14
C ALA A 357 3.21 -1.74 -3.61
N ASN A 358 4.26 -1.67 -2.78
CA ASN A 358 4.73 -0.44 -2.16
C ASN A 358 5.79 0.33 -2.98
N ALA A 359 6.24 -0.22 -4.11
CA ALA A 359 7.35 0.25 -4.94
C ALA A 359 8.62 0.63 -4.15
N THR A 360 8.95 -0.10 -3.09
CA THR A 360 10.14 0.19 -2.27
C THR A 360 10.61 -1.07 -1.55
N PRO A 361 11.91 -1.19 -1.25
CA PRO A 361 12.41 -2.22 -0.33
C PRO A 361 11.70 -2.20 1.03
N LEU A 362 11.46 -3.37 1.62
CA LEU A 362 10.79 -3.48 2.92
C LEU A 362 11.56 -2.77 4.05
N SER A 363 12.87 -2.62 3.91
CA SER A 363 13.75 -1.87 4.83
C SER A 363 13.45 -0.37 4.91
N ASN A 364 12.71 0.17 3.94
CA ASN A 364 12.33 1.58 3.93
C ASN A 364 10.92 1.83 4.48
N LEU A 365 10.06 0.80 4.56
CA LEU A 365 8.67 0.96 4.98
C LEU A 365 8.55 1.12 6.49
N SER A 366 7.71 2.05 6.96
CA SER A 366 7.41 2.22 8.37
C SER A 366 6.70 0.98 8.92
N LEU A 367 7.26 0.32 9.94
CA LEU A 367 6.61 -0.83 10.58
C LEU A 367 5.19 -0.49 11.09
N LYS A 368 4.98 0.73 11.57
CA LYS A 368 3.73 1.17 12.21
C LYS A 368 2.67 1.69 11.23
N HIS A 369 3.09 2.19 10.07
CA HIS A 369 2.24 3.05 9.24
C HIS A 369 2.23 2.69 7.76
N TRP A 370 2.91 1.61 7.34
CA TRP A 370 2.99 1.24 5.93
C TRP A 370 1.63 0.88 5.32
N ASP A 371 0.72 0.32 6.12
CA ASP A 371 -0.62 -0.17 5.78
C ASP A 371 -1.75 0.76 6.26
N GLN A 372 -1.45 2.02 6.57
CA GLN A 372 -2.43 2.97 7.15
C GLN A 372 -3.61 3.33 6.23
N ASP A 373 -3.55 2.96 4.94
CA ASP A 373 -4.61 3.13 3.95
C ASP A 373 -5.47 1.87 3.71
N ASP A 374 -5.13 0.73 4.32
CA ASP A 374 -5.82 -0.56 4.10
C ASP A 374 -7.31 -0.53 4.47
N ASP A 375 -7.66 0.21 5.54
CA ASP A 375 -9.05 0.45 5.98
C ASP A 375 -9.94 1.13 4.91
N PHE A 376 -9.33 1.70 3.87
CA PHE A 376 -10.01 2.41 2.78
C PHE A 376 -10.00 1.65 1.45
N GLU A 377 -9.59 0.39 1.43
CA GLU A 377 -9.61 -0.43 0.22
C GLU A 377 -11.02 -0.46 -0.41
N PHE A 378 -11.09 -0.29 -1.72
CA PHE A 378 -12.36 -0.37 -2.44
C PHE A 378 -12.77 -1.81 -2.68
N SER A 379 -14.07 -2.07 -2.54
CA SER A 379 -14.62 -3.40 -2.76
C SER A 379 -14.70 -3.78 -4.25
N GLY A 380 -14.68 -5.10 -4.49
CA GLY A 380 -14.78 -5.69 -5.82
C GLY A 380 -13.41 -6.12 -6.37
N SER A 381 -13.43 -6.86 -7.48
CA SER A 381 -12.19 -7.37 -8.08
C SER A 381 -11.35 -6.27 -8.72
N HIS A 382 -10.03 -6.47 -8.76
CA HIS A 382 -9.12 -5.62 -9.52
C HIS A 382 -9.33 -5.80 -11.02
N LEU A 383 -9.29 -4.69 -11.76
CA LEU A 383 -9.47 -4.65 -13.21
C LEU A 383 -8.28 -4.00 -13.89
N THR A 384 -8.03 -4.36 -15.14
CA THR A 384 -7.09 -3.65 -16.01
C THR A 384 -7.82 -2.89 -17.11
N VAL A 385 -7.20 -1.82 -17.62
CA VAL A 385 -7.72 -1.00 -18.73
C VAL A 385 -7.14 -1.51 -20.04
N ARG A 386 -7.85 -2.41 -20.71
CA ARG A 386 -7.32 -3.19 -21.85
C ARG A 386 -6.99 -2.36 -23.09
N ASN A 387 -7.67 -1.23 -23.27
CA ASN A 387 -7.40 -0.26 -24.33
C ASN A 387 -6.33 0.78 -23.94
N GLY A 388 -5.67 0.60 -22.81
CA GLY A 388 -4.59 1.45 -22.29
C GLY A 388 -5.10 2.61 -21.46
N TYR A 389 -4.56 2.77 -20.25
CA TYR A 389 -5.07 3.70 -19.24
C TYR A 389 -4.91 5.18 -19.63
N SER A 390 -4.08 5.50 -20.64
CA SER A 390 -3.99 6.86 -21.18
C SER A 390 -5.30 7.42 -21.73
N CYS A 391 -6.32 6.59 -22.01
CA CYS A 391 -7.63 7.05 -22.46
C CYS A 391 -8.30 8.01 -21.46
N VAL A 392 -8.05 7.83 -20.17
CA VAL A 392 -8.63 8.67 -19.10
C VAL A 392 -8.06 10.09 -19.10
N PRO A 393 -6.74 10.31 -18.94
CA PRO A 393 -6.20 11.66 -18.99
C PRO A 393 -6.37 12.33 -20.37
N VAL A 394 -6.39 11.56 -21.47
CA VAL A 394 -6.70 12.14 -22.79
C VAL A 394 -8.14 12.65 -22.84
N GLY A 395 -9.13 11.87 -22.35
CA GLY A 395 -10.51 12.35 -22.26
C GLY A 395 -10.64 13.60 -21.39
N LEU A 396 -10.03 13.60 -20.20
CA LEU A 396 -10.09 14.75 -19.28
C LEU A 396 -9.39 16.01 -19.83
N SER A 397 -8.51 15.87 -20.81
CA SER A 397 -7.78 16.98 -21.42
C SER A 397 -8.61 17.80 -22.41
N GLU A 398 -9.75 17.26 -22.86
CA GLU A 398 -10.59 17.89 -23.87
C GLU A 398 -11.13 19.25 -23.37
N GLY A 399 -10.95 20.29 -24.19
CA GLY A 399 -11.44 21.64 -23.91
C GLY A 399 -10.62 22.46 -22.91
N LEU A 400 -9.46 21.97 -22.45
CA LEU A 400 -8.56 22.70 -21.55
C LEU A 400 -7.42 23.42 -22.31
N ASP A 401 -6.97 24.57 -21.80
CA ASP A 401 -5.71 25.20 -22.27
C ASP A 401 -4.52 24.48 -21.64
N ILE A 402 -3.90 23.57 -22.40
CA ILE A 402 -2.74 22.78 -21.97
C ILE A 402 -1.54 23.14 -22.83
N ARG A 403 -0.47 23.61 -22.17
CA ARG A 403 0.81 23.92 -22.80
C ARG A 403 1.79 22.77 -22.54
N LEU A 404 1.90 21.86 -23.51
CA LEU A 404 2.89 20.79 -23.51
C LEU A 404 4.30 21.33 -23.75
N ASN A 405 5.32 20.52 -23.48
CA ASN A 405 6.75 20.88 -23.61
C ASN A 405 7.15 22.15 -22.81
N THR A 406 6.37 22.49 -21.79
CA THR A 406 6.52 23.73 -21.02
C THR A 406 6.91 23.38 -19.59
N ALA A 407 8.22 23.35 -19.35
CA ALA A 407 8.77 23.01 -18.04
C ALA A 407 8.78 24.25 -17.13
N VAL A 408 8.10 24.14 -15.99
CA VAL A 408 8.19 25.14 -14.92
C VAL A 408 9.60 25.12 -14.32
N ARG A 409 10.17 26.31 -14.08
CA ARG A 409 11.50 26.51 -13.50
C ARG A 409 11.46 27.27 -12.18
N LYS A 410 10.52 28.21 -12.04
CA LYS A 410 10.37 29.02 -10.84
C LYS A 410 8.89 29.31 -10.56
N ILE A 411 8.51 29.23 -9.30
CA ILE A 411 7.19 29.62 -8.81
C ILE A 411 7.42 30.74 -7.80
N THR A 412 6.97 31.94 -8.14
CA THR A 412 6.97 33.09 -7.24
C THR A 412 5.56 33.31 -6.70
N TYR A 413 5.38 33.40 -5.39
CA TYR A 413 4.07 33.64 -4.78
C TYR A 413 4.15 34.78 -3.76
N THR A 414 3.26 35.76 -3.90
CA THR A 414 3.25 37.02 -3.14
C THR A 414 1.84 37.37 -2.72
N ASN A 415 1.67 38.37 -1.85
CA ASN A 415 0.34 38.82 -1.41
C ASN A 415 -0.55 39.30 -2.59
N ASN A 416 0.06 39.73 -3.69
CA ASN A 416 -0.63 40.26 -4.87
C ASN A 416 -0.95 39.21 -5.94
N GLY A 417 -0.51 37.96 -5.78
CA GLY A 417 -0.69 36.90 -6.77
C GLY A 417 0.56 36.04 -6.93
N ALA A 418 0.60 35.26 -8.00
CA ALA A 418 1.68 34.35 -8.31
C ALA A 418 2.21 34.54 -9.75
N GLU A 419 3.50 34.25 -9.93
CA GLU A 419 4.19 34.30 -11.21
C GLU A 419 4.96 32.98 -11.42
N VAL A 420 4.73 32.32 -12.55
CA VAL A 420 5.36 31.05 -12.90
C VAL A 420 6.27 31.26 -14.10
N THR A 421 7.58 31.05 -13.90
CA THR A 421 8.56 31.07 -14.97
C THR A 421 8.69 29.70 -15.59
N VAL A 422 8.58 29.64 -16.92
CA VAL A 422 8.63 28.41 -17.72
C VAL A 422 9.72 28.52 -18.79
N SER A 423 10.17 27.38 -19.28
CA SER A 423 10.99 27.28 -20.48
C SER A 423 10.56 26.07 -21.30
N ASN A 424 11.04 25.96 -22.54
CA ASN A 424 10.90 24.72 -23.29
C ASN A 424 11.60 23.56 -22.53
N ALA A 425 10.93 22.42 -22.44
CA ALA A 425 11.40 21.28 -21.67
C ALA A 425 12.58 20.53 -22.32
N ARG A 426 12.73 20.60 -23.64
CA ARG A 426 13.75 19.84 -24.41
C ARG A 426 15.08 20.57 -24.52
N ASN A 427 15.05 21.88 -24.77
CA ASN A 427 16.25 22.67 -25.07
C ASN A 427 16.44 23.88 -24.14
N HIS A 428 15.59 24.05 -23.12
CA HIS A 428 15.63 25.16 -22.18
C HIS A 428 15.51 26.57 -22.82
N SER A 429 15.03 26.66 -24.06
CA SER A 429 14.86 27.93 -24.75
C SER A 429 13.54 28.64 -24.38
N SER A 430 13.41 29.88 -24.85
CA SER A 430 12.17 30.66 -24.81
C SER A 430 11.59 30.83 -23.40
N PRO A 431 12.36 31.38 -22.44
CA PRO A 431 11.85 31.61 -21.10
C PRO A 431 10.68 32.59 -21.14
N ALA A 432 9.61 32.27 -20.42
CA ALA A 432 8.44 33.13 -20.28
C ALA A 432 7.95 33.13 -18.83
N THR A 433 7.28 34.20 -18.42
CA THR A 433 6.64 34.29 -17.10
C THR A 433 5.14 34.50 -17.29
N ILE A 434 4.35 33.67 -16.62
CA ILE A 434 2.88 33.70 -16.67
C ILE A 434 2.37 34.10 -15.28
N LYS A 435 1.44 35.05 -15.22
CA LYS A 435 0.85 35.55 -13.96
C LYS A 435 -0.50 34.89 -13.70
N ALA A 436 -0.81 34.66 -12.42
CA ALA A 436 -2.07 34.10 -11.98
C ALA A 436 -2.42 34.56 -10.56
N ASP A 437 -3.69 34.39 -10.17
CA ASP A 437 -4.15 34.65 -8.81
C ASP A 437 -3.75 33.53 -7.84
N ALA A 438 -3.67 32.30 -8.35
CA ALA A 438 -3.27 31.11 -7.61
C ALA A 438 -2.52 30.12 -8.52
N VAL A 439 -1.68 29.30 -7.88
CA VAL A 439 -0.98 28.18 -8.52
C VAL A 439 -1.36 26.89 -7.81
N LEU A 440 -1.79 25.89 -8.59
CA LEU A 440 -1.92 24.52 -8.13
C LEU A 440 -0.70 23.71 -8.58
N CYS A 441 0.15 23.33 -7.63
CA CYS A 441 1.32 22.50 -7.86
C CYS A 441 0.93 21.02 -7.79
N THR A 442 1.07 20.29 -8.91
CA THR A 442 0.90 18.82 -8.95
C THR A 442 2.17 18.08 -9.35
N LEU A 443 3.34 18.72 -9.13
CA LEU A 443 4.64 18.11 -9.30
C LEU A 443 4.74 16.80 -8.49
N PRO A 444 5.28 15.70 -9.04
CA PRO A 444 5.50 14.49 -8.27
C PRO A 444 6.40 14.73 -7.05
N LEU A 445 6.21 13.96 -5.98
CA LEU A 445 7.00 14.08 -4.75
C LEU A 445 8.51 13.95 -5.02
N GLY A 446 8.93 13.07 -5.94
CA GLY A 446 10.32 12.94 -6.34
C GLY A 446 10.90 14.23 -6.95
N VAL A 447 10.10 15.02 -7.68
CA VAL A 447 10.50 16.34 -8.20
C VAL A 447 10.56 17.37 -7.06
N LEU A 448 9.59 17.36 -6.15
CA LEU A 448 9.60 18.23 -4.97
C LEU A 448 10.81 17.98 -4.06
N LYS A 449 11.23 16.72 -3.89
CA LYS A 449 12.46 16.36 -3.17
C LYS A 449 13.71 16.97 -3.81
N GLN A 450 13.77 17.09 -5.13
CA GLN A 450 14.86 17.79 -5.82
C GLN A 450 14.76 19.32 -5.62
N SER A 451 13.54 19.86 -5.61
CA SER A 451 13.29 21.30 -5.41
C SER A 451 13.70 21.84 -4.04
N ILE A 452 13.64 21.02 -2.99
CA ILE A 452 14.10 21.39 -1.64
C ILE A 452 15.55 20.96 -1.35
N GLY A 453 16.19 20.25 -2.28
CA GLY A 453 17.54 19.74 -2.14
C GLY A 453 18.61 20.82 -2.21
N THR A 454 19.84 20.45 -1.89
CA THR A 454 21.00 21.37 -1.78
C THR A 454 21.59 21.82 -3.11
N ASN A 455 21.19 21.23 -4.24
CA ASN A 455 21.71 21.59 -5.57
C ASN A 455 20.64 22.30 -6.43
N PRO A 456 20.45 23.62 -6.27
CA PRO A 456 19.51 24.41 -7.07
C PRO A 456 19.88 24.50 -8.56
N SER A 457 21.08 24.04 -8.94
CA SER A 457 21.54 23.99 -10.34
C SER A 457 21.25 22.66 -11.03
N ALA A 458 20.66 21.68 -10.33
CA ALA A 458 20.29 20.42 -10.94
C ALA A 458 19.26 20.66 -12.08
N PRO A 459 19.45 20.04 -13.26
CA PRO A 459 18.54 20.23 -14.38
C PRO A 459 17.15 19.69 -14.02
N ASN A 460 16.12 20.36 -14.53
CA ASN A 460 14.71 19.96 -14.34
C ASN A 460 14.23 20.02 -12.89
N THR A 461 14.74 20.99 -12.13
CA THR A 461 14.25 21.38 -10.81
C THR A 461 13.34 22.61 -10.89
N VAL A 462 12.48 22.76 -9.88
CA VAL A 462 11.59 23.91 -9.72
C VAL A 462 11.99 24.67 -8.47
N SER A 463 12.32 25.95 -8.62
CA SER A 463 12.62 26.85 -7.50
C SER A 463 11.36 27.53 -6.96
N PHE A 464 11.23 27.61 -5.64
CA PHE A 464 10.14 28.32 -4.98
C PHE A 464 10.66 29.65 -4.42
N ASN A 465 9.93 30.73 -4.67
CA ASN A 465 10.27 32.08 -4.19
C ASN A 465 9.07 32.79 -3.55
N PRO A 466 9.05 33.01 -2.23
CA PRO A 466 10.05 32.57 -1.25
C PRO A 466 10.18 31.02 -1.18
N PRO A 467 11.21 30.47 -0.52
CA PRO A 467 11.33 29.04 -0.30
C PRO A 467 10.11 28.46 0.41
N LEU A 468 9.86 27.16 0.20
CA LEU A 468 8.82 26.44 0.93
C LEU A 468 9.10 26.49 2.45
N PRO A 469 8.07 26.65 3.30
CA PRO A 469 8.24 26.63 4.75
C PRO A 469 8.86 25.31 5.24
N GLN A 470 9.60 25.37 6.36
CA GLN A 470 10.31 24.21 6.90
C GLN A 470 9.39 23.01 7.15
N TRP A 471 8.19 23.22 7.70
CA TRP A 471 7.22 22.16 7.94
C TRP A 471 6.81 21.39 6.66
N LYS A 472 6.79 22.08 5.51
CA LYS A 472 6.51 21.48 4.20
C LYS A 472 7.73 20.74 3.68
N ALA A 473 8.90 21.36 3.79
CA ALA A 473 10.17 20.75 3.37
C ALA A 473 10.49 19.48 4.17
N ASP A 474 10.18 19.46 5.47
CA ASP A 474 10.39 18.30 6.33
C ASP A 474 9.46 17.15 5.94
N ALA A 475 8.19 17.42 5.63
CA ALA A 475 7.25 16.39 5.15
C ALA A 475 7.67 15.84 3.77
N ILE A 476 8.12 16.71 2.85
CA ILE A 476 8.70 16.29 1.57
C ILE A 476 9.93 15.39 1.80
N THR A 477 10.76 15.72 2.80
CA THR A 477 11.96 14.95 3.14
C THR A 477 11.60 13.59 3.72
N ARG A 478 10.70 13.56 4.72
CA ARG A 478 10.29 12.35 5.42
C ARG A 478 9.65 11.33 4.50
N LEU A 479 8.57 11.67 3.77
CA LEU A 479 7.83 10.70 2.96
C LEU A 479 8.72 9.98 1.94
N GLY A 480 8.48 8.69 1.76
CA GLY A 480 9.15 7.89 0.75
C GLY A 480 8.66 8.21 -0.66
N PHE A 481 9.55 8.09 -1.64
CA PHE A 481 9.16 8.09 -3.05
C PHE A 481 9.85 6.92 -3.74
N GLY A 482 9.04 5.92 -4.06
CA GLY A 482 9.46 4.60 -4.48
C GLY A 482 9.96 4.53 -5.92
N ASN A 483 10.36 3.33 -6.31
CA ASN A 483 10.69 2.99 -7.68
C ASN A 483 10.20 1.57 -8.02
N LEU A 484 9.58 1.45 -9.18
CA LEU A 484 9.09 0.20 -9.75
C LEU A 484 9.16 0.35 -11.26
N ASN A 485 9.73 -0.64 -11.94
CA ASN A 485 9.87 -0.60 -13.39
C ASN A 485 9.20 -1.80 -14.06
N LYS A 486 8.90 -1.62 -15.36
CA LYS A 486 8.28 -2.62 -16.21
C LYS A 486 9.10 -2.84 -17.48
N VAL A 487 9.05 -4.06 -17.98
CA VAL A 487 9.60 -4.46 -19.27
C VAL A 487 8.46 -4.97 -20.14
N VAL A 488 8.12 -4.22 -21.18
CA VAL A 488 7.15 -4.62 -22.21
C VAL A 488 7.87 -5.50 -23.23
N LEU A 489 7.31 -6.67 -23.50
CA LEU A 489 7.80 -7.62 -24.50
C LEU A 489 6.66 -7.94 -25.47
N CYS A 490 6.78 -7.46 -26.71
CA CYS A 490 5.77 -7.69 -27.75
C CYS A 490 6.23 -8.82 -28.67
N PHE A 491 5.38 -9.84 -28.85
CA PHE A 491 5.67 -11.03 -29.66
C PHE A 491 4.73 -11.14 -30.86
N ASP A 492 5.09 -12.00 -31.81
CA ASP A 492 4.25 -12.35 -32.97
C ASP A 492 3.17 -13.39 -32.65
N ARG A 493 3.39 -14.22 -31.62
CA ARG A 493 2.45 -15.23 -31.16
C ARG A 493 2.46 -15.38 -29.64
N VAL A 494 1.38 -15.92 -29.10
CA VAL A 494 1.28 -16.32 -27.68
C VAL A 494 1.92 -17.71 -27.52
N PHE A 495 2.84 -17.84 -26.56
CA PHE A 495 3.49 -19.12 -26.19
C PHE A 495 3.29 -19.50 -24.72
N TRP A 496 2.57 -18.68 -23.96
CA TRP A 496 2.16 -18.90 -22.57
C TRP A 496 0.70 -19.35 -22.49
N ASP A 497 0.19 -19.69 -21.30
CA ASP A 497 -1.22 -20.00 -21.09
C ASP A 497 -2.09 -18.73 -21.28
N PRO A 498 -2.94 -18.64 -22.33
CA PRO A 498 -3.78 -17.47 -22.57
C PRO A 498 -4.87 -17.29 -21.50
N ASN A 499 -5.16 -18.32 -20.69
CA ASN A 499 -6.17 -18.26 -19.63
C ASN A 499 -5.62 -17.71 -18.32
N SER A 500 -4.29 -17.63 -18.16
CA SER A 500 -3.61 -17.05 -17.01
C SER A 500 -3.30 -15.57 -17.25
N ASN A 501 -3.62 -14.72 -16.27
CA ASN A 501 -3.32 -13.29 -16.33
C ASN A 501 -1.94 -12.95 -15.76
N LEU A 502 -1.38 -13.80 -14.91
CA LEU A 502 -0.07 -13.60 -14.33
C LEU A 502 0.61 -14.94 -14.00
N PHE A 503 1.93 -14.90 -13.87
CA PHE A 503 2.74 -15.98 -13.31
C PHE A 503 4.03 -15.43 -12.70
N GLY A 504 4.50 -16.07 -11.63
CA GLY A 504 5.67 -15.66 -10.88
C GLY A 504 6.93 -16.43 -11.27
N HIS A 505 8.08 -15.78 -11.15
CA HIS A 505 9.41 -16.37 -11.23
C HIS A 505 10.11 -16.18 -9.88
N VAL A 506 10.45 -17.29 -9.23
CA VAL A 506 11.14 -17.32 -7.94
C VAL A 506 12.62 -17.09 -8.18
N GLY A 507 13.11 -15.94 -7.69
CA GLY A 507 14.51 -15.55 -7.78
C GLY A 507 15.42 -16.47 -6.95
N SER A 508 16.67 -16.59 -7.36
CA SER A 508 17.63 -17.50 -6.71
C SER A 508 18.18 -16.95 -5.39
N THR A 509 18.14 -15.63 -5.19
CA THR A 509 18.68 -14.95 -4.00
C THR A 509 17.72 -13.90 -3.47
N THR A 510 17.81 -13.60 -2.17
CA THR A 510 17.03 -12.51 -1.52
C THR A 510 17.34 -11.15 -2.14
N VAL A 511 18.59 -10.89 -2.55
CA VAL A 511 18.99 -9.61 -3.16
C VAL A 511 18.33 -9.39 -4.52
N SER A 512 18.19 -10.46 -5.31
CA SER A 512 17.59 -10.41 -6.65
C SER A 512 16.10 -10.78 -6.66
N ARG A 513 15.42 -10.83 -5.50
CA ARG A 513 14.05 -11.34 -5.39
C ARG A 513 13.04 -10.55 -6.22
N GLY A 514 13.26 -9.25 -6.39
CA GLY A 514 12.42 -8.35 -7.19
C GLY A 514 12.80 -8.28 -8.67
N GLU A 515 13.84 -8.97 -9.12
CA GLU A 515 14.29 -8.95 -10.52
C GLU A 515 13.42 -9.88 -11.37
N LEU A 516 12.58 -9.30 -12.24
CA LEU A 516 11.76 -10.04 -13.22
C LEU A 516 10.91 -11.13 -12.55
N PHE A 517 10.42 -10.83 -11.34
CA PHE A 517 9.79 -11.81 -10.45
C PHE A 517 8.34 -12.13 -10.83
N LEU A 518 7.70 -11.28 -11.64
CA LEU A 518 6.29 -11.38 -11.98
C LEU A 518 6.04 -10.94 -13.43
N PHE A 519 5.30 -11.76 -14.17
CA PHE A 519 4.92 -11.52 -15.56
C PHE A 519 3.40 -11.41 -15.69
N TRP A 520 2.94 -10.44 -16.47
CA TRP A 520 1.53 -10.14 -16.68
C TRP A 520 1.14 -10.32 -18.15
N ASN A 521 -0.01 -10.97 -18.37
CA ASN A 521 -0.68 -11.17 -19.65
C ASN A 521 -2.11 -10.60 -19.57
N LEU A 522 -2.27 -9.35 -19.99
CA LEU A 522 -3.52 -8.60 -19.83
C LEU A 522 -4.14 -8.09 -21.13
N TYR A 523 -3.34 -7.99 -22.19
CA TYR A 523 -3.75 -7.31 -23.42
C TYR A 523 -4.33 -8.29 -24.44
N ARG A 524 -4.85 -7.76 -25.56
CA ARG A 524 -5.35 -8.60 -26.68
C ARG A 524 -4.20 -9.12 -27.53
N ALA A 525 -3.23 -8.25 -27.81
CA ALA A 525 -2.04 -8.61 -28.57
C ALA A 525 -1.08 -9.47 -27.72
N PRO A 526 -0.19 -10.26 -28.34
CA PRO A 526 0.81 -11.06 -27.64
C PRO A 526 1.85 -10.19 -26.93
N VAL A 527 1.50 -9.69 -25.75
CA VAL A 527 2.34 -8.80 -24.94
C VAL A 527 2.48 -9.37 -23.54
N LEU A 528 3.73 -9.54 -23.10
CA LEU A 528 4.05 -9.78 -21.69
C LEU A 528 4.62 -8.50 -21.07
N LEU A 529 4.25 -8.26 -19.81
CA LEU A 529 4.82 -7.25 -18.96
C LEU A 529 5.59 -7.92 -17.82
N ALA A 530 6.92 -7.80 -17.79
CA ALA A 530 7.72 -8.23 -16.65
C ALA A 530 7.90 -7.09 -15.65
N LEU A 531 7.88 -7.39 -14.36
CA LEU A 531 7.99 -6.41 -13.28
C LEU A 531 9.36 -6.48 -12.59
N VAL A 532 9.87 -5.30 -12.22
CA VAL A 532 11.12 -5.13 -11.46
C VAL A 532 10.85 -4.29 -10.22
N ALA A 533 10.97 -4.89 -9.04
CA ALA A 533 10.60 -4.30 -7.75
C ALA A 533 11.75 -4.34 -6.73
N GLY A 534 11.54 -3.73 -5.56
CA GLY A 534 12.51 -3.70 -4.47
C GLY A 534 13.85 -3.08 -4.89
N GLU A 535 14.95 -3.61 -4.36
CA GLU A 535 16.31 -3.14 -4.68
C GLU A 535 16.66 -3.30 -6.16
N ALA A 536 16.13 -4.34 -6.81
CA ALA A 536 16.38 -4.62 -8.23
C ALA A 536 15.89 -3.48 -9.14
N ALA A 537 14.83 -2.75 -8.74
CA ALA A 537 14.28 -1.65 -9.54
C ALA A 537 15.29 -0.52 -9.76
N ALA A 538 16.10 -0.19 -8.74
CA ALA A 538 17.12 0.85 -8.84
C ALA A 538 18.37 0.37 -9.60
N ILE A 539 18.79 -0.88 -9.35
CA ILE A 539 19.98 -1.46 -10.00
C ILE A 539 19.76 -1.59 -11.51
N MET A 540 18.58 -2.07 -11.92
CA MET A 540 18.24 -2.32 -13.32
C MET A 540 18.17 -1.05 -14.17
N GLU A 541 17.93 0.14 -13.59
CA GLU A 541 17.95 1.38 -14.39
C GLU A 541 19.34 1.68 -14.96
N ASN A 542 20.42 1.19 -14.35
CA ASN A 542 21.80 1.36 -14.81
C ASN A 542 22.24 0.26 -15.80
N VAL A 543 21.36 -0.67 -16.14
CA VAL A 543 21.62 -1.76 -17.08
C VAL A 543 21.00 -1.41 -18.42
N SER A 544 21.64 -1.75 -19.55
CA SER A 544 21.08 -1.50 -20.89
C SER A 544 19.84 -2.35 -21.20
N ASP A 545 18.95 -1.85 -22.06
CA ASP A 545 17.71 -2.53 -22.44
C ASP A 545 17.95 -3.94 -23.00
N ASP A 546 18.95 -4.12 -23.86
CA ASP A 546 19.26 -5.42 -24.48
C ASP A 546 19.61 -6.50 -23.43
N VAL A 547 20.32 -6.12 -22.37
CA VAL A 547 20.69 -7.02 -21.28
C VAL A 547 19.45 -7.37 -20.45
N ILE A 548 18.60 -6.39 -20.13
CA ILE A 548 17.35 -6.60 -19.40
C ILE A 548 16.41 -7.53 -20.16
N VAL A 549 16.22 -7.26 -21.46
CA VAL A 549 15.42 -8.11 -22.36
C VAL A 549 16.04 -9.49 -22.47
N GLY A 550 17.35 -9.60 -22.60
CA GLY A 550 18.07 -10.89 -22.61
C GLY A 550 17.78 -11.73 -21.36
N ARG A 551 17.78 -11.10 -20.18
CA ARG A 551 17.41 -11.76 -18.91
C ARG A 551 15.94 -12.19 -18.89
N CYS A 552 15.01 -11.35 -19.35
CA CYS A 552 13.60 -11.73 -19.51
C CYS A 552 13.44 -12.97 -20.39
N ILE A 553 14.10 -12.99 -21.55
CA ILE A 553 14.03 -14.10 -22.49
C ILE A 553 14.67 -15.37 -21.89
N ALA A 554 15.74 -15.25 -21.11
CA ALA A 554 16.33 -16.38 -20.40
C ALA A 554 15.36 -17.00 -19.37
N VAL A 555 14.69 -16.17 -18.57
CA VAL A 555 13.65 -16.62 -17.61
C VAL A 555 12.51 -17.31 -18.35
N LEU A 556 11.97 -16.69 -19.39
CA LEU A 556 10.87 -17.24 -20.18
C LEU A 556 11.25 -18.56 -20.86
N LYS A 557 12.48 -18.69 -21.36
CA LYS A 557 13.00 -19.94 -21.94
C LYS A 557 13.17 -21.04 -20.91
N GLY A 558 13.53 -20.70 -19.67
CA GLY A 558 13.54 -21.65 -18.56
C GLY A 558 12.15 -22.23 -18.29
N ILE A 559 11.12 -21.39 -18.32
CA ILE A 559 9.73 -21.77 -18.01
C ILE A 559 9.05 -22.51 -19.18
N PHE A 560 9.14 -21.97 -20.39
CA PHE A 560 8.38 -22.45 -21.56
C PHE A 560 9.21 -23.28 -22.54
N GLY A 561 10.51 -23.42 -22.31
CA GLY A 561 11.44 -24.14 -23.18
C GLY A 561 12.06 -23.28 -24.29
N ASN A 562 13.29 -23.64 -24.68
CA ASN A 562 14.12 -22.84 -25.60
C ASN A 562 13.51 -22.63 -27.00
N SER A 563 12.79 -23.61 -27.53
CA SER A 563 12.21 -23.58 -28.88
C SER A 563 10.87 -22.83 -28.93
N ALA A 564 10.16 -22.71 -27.80
CA ALA A 564 8.84 -22.09 -27.76
C ALA A 564 8.91 -20.56 -27.82
N VAL A 565 9.90 -19.97 -27.13
CA VAL A 565 10.04 -18.51 -26.92
C VAL A 565 10.72 -17.83 -28.12
N PRO A 566 9.99 -17.05 -28.94
CA PRO A 566 10.59 -16.28 -30.03
C PRO A 566 11.28 -15.01 -29.51
N GLN A 567 12.02 -14.33 -30.39
CA GLN A 567 12.51 -12.98 -30.09
C GLN A 567 11.36 -11.96 -30.11
N PRO A 568 11.34 -10.98 -29.19
CA PRO A 568 10.34 -9.93 -29.20
C PRO A 568 10.52 -9.04 -30.44
N LYS A 569 9.40 -8.58 -31.01
CA LYS A 569 9.35 -7.63 -32.12
C LYS A 569 9.57 -6.19 -31.65
N GLU A 570 9.07 -5.89 -30.44
CA GLU A 570 9.19 -4.57 -29.83
C GLU A 570 9.40 -4.74 -28.33
N THR A 571 10.22 -3.87 -27.75
CA THR A 571 10.52 -3.87 -26.32
C THR A 571 10.54 -2.46 -25.77
N VAL A 572 10.07 -2.29 -24.53
CA VAL A 572 10.16 -1.01 -23.81
C VAL A 572 10.52 -1.29 -22.36
N VAL A 573 11.56 -0.65 -21.86
CA VAL A 573 11.96 -0.70 -20.44
C VAL A 573 11.71 0.65 -19.80
N THR A 574 10.96 0.69 -18.70
CA THR A 574 10.75 1.93 -17.95
C THR A 574 11.92 2.21 -17.01
N ARG A 575 12.19 3.50 -16.76
CA ARG A 575 13.16 3.99 -15.77
C ARG A 575 12.59 5.18 -15.02
N TRP A 576 11.63 4.91 -14.14
CA TRP A 576 10.85 5.98 -13.49
C TRP A 576 11.69 6.86 -12.55
N ARG A 577 12.76 6.32 -11.93
CA ARG A 577 13.68 7.10 -11.08
C ARG A 577 14.58 8.03 -11.90
N ALA A 578 15.07 7.56 -13.05
CA ALA A 578 15.85 8.39 -13.97
C ALA A 578 15.00 9.47 -14.67
N ASP A 579 13.70 9.22 -14.87
CA ASP A 579 12.79 10.17 -15.54
C ASP A 579 12.78 11.53 -14.81
N PRO A 580 13.19 12.63 -15.48
CA PRO A 580 13.35 13.93 -14.83
C PRO A 580 12.04 14.55 -14.35
N TRP A 581 10.91 14.13 -14.91
CA TRP A 581 9.58 14.68 -14.61
C TRP A 581 8.81 13.83 -13.62
N SER A 582 9.42 12.76 -13.09
CA SER A 582 8.80 11.90 -12.08
C SER A 582 9.74 11.62 -10.93
N ARG A 583 11.01 11.25 -11.20
CA ARG A 583 12.04 10.95 -10.19
C ARG A 583 11.68 9.78 -9.26
N GLY A 584 10.90 8.83 -9.77
CA GLY A 584 10.39 7.66 -9.07
C GLY A 584 8.98 7.28 -9.54
N SER A 585 8.42 6.22 -8.96
CA SER A 585 7.10 5.68 -9.29
C SER A 585 5.99 6.38 -8.51
N TYR A 586 5.91 6.19 -7.19
CA TYR A 586 4.88 6.76 -6.31
C TYR A 586 5.30 6.81 -4.85
N SER A 587 4.54 7.54 -4.02
CA SER A 587 4.85 7.71 -2.61
C SER A 587 4.65 6.44 -1.78
N PHE A 588 5.37 6.33 -0.67
CA PHE A 588 5.16 5.30 0.36
C PHE A 588 5.41 5.89 1.74
N VAL A 589 4.86 5.26 2.79
CA VAL A 589 5.12 5.69 4.17
C VAL A 589 6.45 5.11 4.64
N SER A 590 7.49 5.92 4.55
CA SER A 590 8.85 5.57 4.95
C SER A 590 9.02 5.50 6.46
N THR A 591 10.09 4.85 6.91
CA THR A 591 10.52 4.89 8.31
C THR A 591 10.63 6.32 8.82
N GLY A 592 9.97 6.61 9.94
CA GLY A 592 9.90 7.96 10.53
C GLY A 592 8.88 8.91 9.89
N ALA A 593 8.17 8.49 8.84
CA ALA A 593 7.02 9.21 8.29
C ALA A 593 5.69 8.59 8.78
N SER A 594 4.60 9.32 8.56
CA SER A 594 3.24 8.85 8.88
C SER A 594 2.22 9.38 7.87
N GLY A 595 0.98 8.89 7.98
CA GLY A 595 -0.15 9.42 7.19
C GLY A 595 -0.33 10.93 7.30
N ASN A 596 0.06 11.54 8.42
CA ASN A 596 -0.04 12.98 8.63
C ASN A 596 0.86 13.78 7.68
N ASP A 597 1.95 13.21 7.16
CA ASP A 597 2.80 13.90 6.19
C ASP A 597 2.09 14.13 4.85
N TYR A 598 1.14 13.25 4.46
CA TYR A 598 0.26 13.50 3.30
C TYR A 598 -0.67 14.70 3.53
N ASP A 599 -1.22 14.82 4.74
CA ASP A 599 -2.08 15.95 5.13
C ASP A 599 -1.29 17.27 5.15
N ILE A 600 -0.07 17.22 5.69
CA ILE A 600 0.88 18.34 5.67
C ILE A 600 1.16 18.75 4.21
N LEU A 601 1.46 17.80 3.32
CA LEU A 601 1.71 18.08 1.91
C LEU A 601 0.50 18.70 1.21
N ALA A 602 -0.72 18.30 1.56
CA ALA A 602 -1.95 18.88 1.03
C ALA A 602 -2.24 20.31 1.50
N ALA A 603 -1.64 20.78 2.60
CA ALA A 603 -1.90 22.12 3.12
C ALA A 603 -1.44 23.23 2.14
N PRO A 604 -2.25 24.25 1.85
CA PRO A 604 -1.84 25.33 0.95
C PRO A 604 -0.89 26.29 1.65
N ILE A 605 -0.14 27.09 0.87
CA ILE A 605 0.81 28.08 1.37
C ILE A 605 0.29 29.48 1.09
N ALA A 606 0.25 30.30 2.14
CA ALA A 606 0.06 31.73 2.06
C ALA A 606 1.41 32.45 2.04
N PRO A 607 1.55 33.57 1.31
CA PRO A 607 2.75 34.40 1.39
C PRO A 607 2.91 34.99 2.80
N LEU A 608 4.16 35.22 3.22
CA LEU A 608 4.46 35.89 4.49
C LEU A 608 3.99 37.35 4.46
N GLN A 609 3.47 37.84 5.59
CA GLN A 609 3.27 39.28 5.77
C GLN A 609 4.62 39.98 6.02
N PRO A 610 4.80 41.25 5.60
CA PRO A 610 5.99 42.02 5.91
C PRO A 610 6.24 42.05 7.42
N GLY A 611 7.39 41.54 7.88
CA GLY A 611 7.78 41.57 9.30
C GLY A 611 7.53 40.28 10.11
N GLN A 612 6.91 39.24 9.54
CA GLN A 612 6.79 37.93 10.20
C GLN A 612 7.94 36.98 9.81
N SER A 613 8.67 36.46 10.81
CA SER A 613 9.69 35.41 10.63
C SER A 613 9.12 34.04 10.98
N GLY A 614 8.88 33.21 9.97
CA GLY A 614 8.40 31.83 10.12
C GLY A 614 6.89 31.67 9.87
N GLN A 615 6.50 30.59 9.20
CA GLN A 615 5.09 30.21 9.06
C GLN A 615 4.78 29.11 10.08
N THR A 616 4.04 29.43 11.12
CA THR A 616 3.29 28.43 11.88
C THR A 616 2.08 27.98 11.06
N PRO A 617 1.60 26.73 11.20
CA PRO A 617 0.33 26.31 10.62
C PRO A 617 -0.79 27.26 11.08
N PRO A 618 -1.82 27.53 10.26
CA PRO A 618 -2.86 28.49 10.63
C PRO A 618 -3.52 28.10 11.96
N SER A 619 -3.30 28.92 12.99
CA SER A 619 -4.00 28.90 14.28
C SER A 619 -5.19 29.85 14.20
N ALA A 620 -6.32 29.47 14.79
CA ALA A 620 -7.58 30.23 14.75
C ALA A 620 -7.60 31.51 15.62
N SER A 621 -6.45 31.98 16.12
CA SER A 621 -6.37 32.96 17.22
C SER A 621 -5.84 34.37 16.86
N ASP A 622 -5.45 34.67 15.62
CA ASP A 622 -4.83 35.97 15.29
C ASP A 622 -5.82 37.01 14.75
N ALA A 623 -5.71 38.25 15.26
CA ALA A 623 -6.62 39.38 15.03
C ALA A 623 -6.51 40.06 13.64
N THR A 624 -5.67 39.53 12.73
CA THR A 624 -5.61 39.97 11.32
C THR A 624 -6.11 38.84 10.42
N PRO A 625 -6.91 39.11 9.37
CA PRO A 625 -7.34 38.05 8.48
C PRO A 625 -6.10 37.40 7.86
N PRO A 626 -5.95 36.07 7.97
CA PRO A 626 -4.75 35.38 7.51
C PRO A 626 -4.56 35.67 6.00
N PRO A 627 -3.30 35.81 5.53
CA PRO A 627 -3.04 36.06 4.13
C PRO A 627 -3.67 34.95 3.27
N ARG A 628 -4.32 35.34 2.17
CA ARG A 628 -4.97 34.38 1.27
C ARG A 628 -3.92 33.42 0.69
N PRO A 629 -4.10 32.08 0.79
CA PRO A 629 -3.22 31.13 0.15
C PRO A 629 -3.07 31.35 -1.36
N ARG A 630 -1.84 31.21 -1.87
CA ARG A 630 -1.53 31.43 -3.30
C ARG A 630 -0.98 30.18 -3.98
N LEU A 631 -0.44 29.25 -3.20
CA LEU A 631 0.16 28.02 -3.70
C LEU A 631 -0.52 26.81 -3.06
N PHE A 632 -1.17 26.00 -3.89
CA PHE A 632 -1.93 24.82 -3.51
C PHE A 632 -1.21 23.55 -3.97
N PHE A 633 -1.51 22.41 -3.36
CA PHE A 633 -0.83 21.15 -3.65
C PHE A 633 -1.84 20.02 -3.88
N GLY A 634 -1.74 19.40 -5.06
CA GLY A 634 -2.52 18.23 -5.45
C GLY A 634 -1.60 17.12 -5.98
N GLY A 635 -2.13 15.92 -6.11
CA GLY A 635 -1.38 14.73 -6.53
C GLY A 635 -1.51 13.58 -5.53
N GLU A 636 -1.08 12.39 -5.93
CA GLU A 636 -1.19 11.18 -5.11
C GLU A 636 -0.49 11.30 -3.74
N HIS A 637 0.58 12.09 -3.65
CA HIS A 637 1.31 12.32 -2.40
C HIS A 637 0.68 13.41 -1.51
N THR A 638 -0.59 13.76 -1.75
CA THR A 638 -1.32 14.79 -0.99
C THR A 638 -2.67 14.26 -0.49
N ILE A 639 -2.88 12.95 -0.48
CA ILE A 639 -4.14 12.34 -0.04
C ILE A 639 -3.86 11.13 0.83
N ARG A 640 -4.15 11.26 2.11
CA ARG A 640 -3.77 10.27 3.13
C ARG A 640 -4.40 8.90 2.95
N ASN A 641 -5.67 8.85 2.55
CA ASN A 641 -6.45 7.61 2.54
C ASN A 641 -6.33 6.83 1.23
N TYR A 642 -5.77 7.44 0.18
CA TYR A 642 -5.62 6.83 -1.14
C TYR A 642 -4.29 7.21 -1.80
N PRO A 643 -3.15 7.18 -1.09
CA PRO A 643 -1.87 7.58 -1.66
C PRO A 643 -1.47 6.67 -2.83
N ALA A 644 -0.43 7.02 -3.57
CA ALA A 644 0.15 6.20 -4.65
C ALA A 644 -0.77 5.79 -5.82
N THR A 645 -2.05 6.18 -5.82
CA THR A 645 -3.03 5.69 -6.77
C THR A 645 -3.54 6.74 -7.76
N VAL A 646 -4.12 6.26 -8.87
CA VAL A 646 -4.78 7.11 -9.87
C VAL A 646 -6.01 7.80 -9.28
N HIS A 647 -6.83 7.05 -8.54
CA HIS A 647 -8.06 7.57 -7.94
C HIS A 647 -7.75 8.56 -6.81
N GLY A 648 -6.69 8.34 -6.02
CA GLY A 648 -6.23 9.30 -5.03
C GLY A 648 -5.77 10.61 -5.66
N ALA A 649 -4.93 10.53 -6.70
CA ALA A 649 -4.54 11.71 -7.46
C ALA A 649 -5.75 12.45 -8.03
N PHE A 650 -6.71 11.74 -8.61
CA PHE A 650 -7.96 12.33 -9.12
C PHE A 650 -8.74 13.07 -8.02
N LEU A 651 -8.98 12.42 -6.87
CA LEU A 651 -9.67 13.01 -5.72
C LEU A 651 -8.93 14.23 -5.15
N SER A 652 -7.60 14.21 -5.10
CA SER A 652 -6.81 15.36 -4.66
C SER A 652 -6.98 16.57 -5.59
N GLY A 653 -7.15 16.35 -6.89
CA GLY A 653 -7.44 17.41 -7.86
C GLY A 653 -8.81 18.05 -7.64
N LEU A 654 -9.84 17.21 -7.42
CA LEU A 654 -11.19 17.69 -7.08
C LEU A 654 -11.18 18.50 -5.79
N ARG A 655 -10.48 18.02 -4.76
CA ARG A 655 -10.32 18.70 -3.46
C ARG A 655 -9.71 20.09 -3.62
N GLU A 656 -8.58 20.21 -4.33
CA GLU A 656 -7.93 21.52 -4.49
C GLU A 656 -8.76 22.46 -5.37
N ALA A 657 -9.47 21.97 -6.39
CA ALA A 657 -10.38 22.81 -7.16
C ALA A 657 -11.51 23.39 -6.30
N GLY A 658 -12.12 22.56 -5.44
CA GLY A 658 -13.12 23.02 -4.49
C GLY A 658 -12.56 24.06 -3.52
N ARG A 659 -11.39 23.79 -2.94
CA ARG A 659 -10.71 24.71 -2.00
C ARG A 659 -10.33 26.05 -2.62
N ILE A 660 -9.79 26.04 -3.84
CA ILE A 660 -9.48 27.27 -4.59
C ILE A 660 -10.79 28.01 -4.89
N ALA A 661 -11.82 27.34 -5.37
CA ALA A 661 -13.11 27.98 -5.65
C ALA A 661 -13.76 28.57 -4.38
N ASP A 662 -13.73 27.88 -3.24
CA ASP A 662 -14.21 28.42 -1.96
C ASP A 662 -13.48 29.72 -1.58
N GLN A 663 -12.16 29.75 -1.76
CA GLN A 663 -11.35 30.89 -1.38
C GLN A 663 -11.58 32.12 -2.28
N PHE A 664 -11.79 31.92 -3.57
CA PHE A 664 -11.87 33.01 -4.55
C PHE A 664 -13.32 33.41 -4.92
N LEU A 665 -14.26 32.47 -4.85
CA LEU A 665 -15.69 32.71 -5.19
C LEU A 665 -16.59 32.75 -3.95
N GLY A 666 -16.09 32.38 -2.78
CA GLY A 666 -16.90 32.17 -1.58
C GLY A 666 -17.62 30.82 -1.58
N CYS A 667 -18.32 30.54 -0.48
CA CYS A 667 -18.98 29.25 -0.23
C CYS A 667 -20.49 29.35 -0.51
N PRO A 668 -21.01 28.84 -1.65
CA PRO A 668 -22.42 28.95 -2.01
C PRO A 668 -23.37 28.14 -1.11
N TYR A 669 -22.82 27.23 -0.30
CA TYR A 669 -23.55 26.36 0.64
C TYR A 669 -23.54 26.88 2.09
N ALA A 670 -22.91 28.04 2.34
CA ALA A 670 -22.86 28.66 3.66
C ALA A 670 -24.28 28.91 4.20
N ALA A 671 -24.40 28.93 5.53
CA ALA A 671 -25.68 29.22 6.16
C ALA A 671 -26.19 30.61 5.75
N PRO A 672 -27.51 30.80 5.55
CA PRO A 672 -28.08 32.12 5.33
C PRO A 672 -27.72 33.06 6.49
N PRO A 673 -27.49 34.36 6.22
CA PRO A 673 -27.29 35.33 7.30
C PRO A 673 -28.51 35.34 8.24
N PRO A 674 -28.31 35.50 9.57
CA PRO A 674 -29.42 35.57 10.50
C PRO A 674 -30.33 36.75 10.16
N PRO A 675 -31.66 36.64 10.40
CA PRO A 675 -32.56 37.76 10.18
C PRO A 675 -32.12 38.97 11.02
N PRO A 676 -32.27 40.21 10.51
CA PRO A 676 -31.88 41.39 11.25
C PRO A 676 -32.65 41.45 12.57
N THR A 677 -31.92 41.54 13.69
CA THR A 677 -32.51 41.82 14.99
C THR A 677 -33.10 43.22 14.94
N ASN A 678 -34.43 43.34 14.92
CA ASN A 678 -35.09 44.63 15.11
C ASN A 678 -34.59 45.24 16.41
N GLY A 679 -33.79 46.30 16.29
CA GLY A 679 -33.36 47.10 17.43
C GLY A 679 -34.61 47.58 18.17
N SER A 680 -34.61 47.37 19.48
CA SER A 680 -35.50 48.05 20.41
C SER A 680 -35.46 49.55 20.10
N ALA A 681 -36.55 50.08 19.55
CA ALA A 681 -36.79 51.50 19.54
C ALA A 681 -36.77 51.96 21.00
N SER A 682 -35.80 52.81 21.33
CA SER A 682 -35.82 53.63 22.53
C SER A 682 -37.11 54.45 22.51
N VAL A 683 -38.03 54.11 23.39
CA VAL A 683 -39.17 54.96 23.73
C VAL A 683 -38.59 56.12 24.53
N GLU A 684 -38.44 57.29 23.90
CA GLU A 684 -38.40 58.55 24.61
C GLU A 684 -39.84 58.89 25.03
N THR A 685 -40.14 58.67 26.32
CA THR A 685 -40.71 59.64 27.27
C THR A 685 -40.58 59.08 28.67
#